data_AF-A0A7S4R527-F1
#
_entry.id   AF-A0A7S4R527-F1
#
_cell.length_a   1.000
_cell.length_b   1.000
_cell.length_c   1.000
_cell.angle_alpha   90.00
_cell.angle_beta   90.00
_cell.angle_gamma   90.00
#
_symmetry.space_group_name_H-M   'P 1'
#
loop_
_entity.id
_entity.type
_entity.pdbx_description
1 polymer ?
#
loop_
_entity_poly.entity_id
_entity_poly.type
_entity_poly.pdbx_seq_one_letter_code
_entity_poly.pdbx_strand_id
1 'polypeptide(L)'
;MRTMSLLSKNLLRKGVSRGRFRSLFAISSNIREKTDNDGDPKRIHSVAVADNITLSRRRIQSNPSSSSVRRFSSSQHSASSSIERATAPIDYDPSQRWKAVPPANAVHLSIGAVYVYSMWTPSFTTALGVVSCAPADWTHSEVLPVFSTAAVTLGFTTSFLGSWVERVGPRKAGTVGSLFWGSALTTTAIGVHFHSLPVLYLGYGLLGGIGWGLMYLAPITTVMKWFPDRRGLATGIALSAFGAGAAIAPGIIQTIVDYFAVAPEFIGTLADFAHGENLSAANTHVELITLPDGSQVIANSSPVGEPGRPVIVATELDVSKLPNVTRGPGVYALGTGDTGVSKALGSLGLAYGALGLLGSRFMMVPHPQWSLAPLDAKDRGEGVGKNADIRINENNNFGLPASYVTTNTLQFPLLWLSVFGNATGGLALLSSSKLMITDIWTGVAPSLVTTSFATGYVSALGIGMAVGRFGWSALSDYIGRKNTYALFGVGIPIMGFAPTLCHSAVASSGTGDSVLPLVMTFYGGSVLAITFYGGIFSVLPAYIADLFGQKHAGAIHGKALTAWAASAVAGPMGLAYLRSNSVESATQELLRTVENVDAFHNTFGCSASDTEAIRTLIDAKTITIGRLMELVPPGTIDPTPFLYDSTCYVAAGLMGVSALANLSIQPLDVKKTLKDLKATGMGKSQPPQKNSN
;
A
#
# COMPACT_ATOMS: atom_id res chain seq x y z
N MET A 1 15.55 33.56 -3.22
CA MET A 1 14.86 34.88 -3.24
C MET A 1 14.48 35.41 -4.64
N ARG A 2 15.17 35.07 -5.74
CA ARG A 2 14.78 35.52 -7.11
C ARG A 2 13.64 34.74 -7.77
N THR A 3 13.28 33.56 -7.28
CA THR A 3 12.15 32.75 -7.78
C THR A 3 10.77 33.20 -7.27
N MET A 4 10.69 33.88 -6.11
CA MET A 4 9.41 34.38 -5.57
C MET A 4 8.94 35.69 -6.23
N SER A 5 9.84 36.45 -6.88
CA SER A 5 9.48 37.67 -7.61
C SER A 5 8.73 37.39 -8.91
N LEU A 6 8.86 36.18 -9.48
CA LEU A 6 8.22 35.79 -10.74
C LEU A 6 6.78 35.30 -10.54
N LEU A 7 6.48 34.62 -9.43
CA LEU A 7 5.10 34.21 -9.10
C LEU A 7 4.20 35.40 -8.75
N SER A 8 4.74 36.43 -8.09
CA SER A 8 3.97 37.62 -7.72
C SER A 8 3.53 38.45 -8.94
N LYS A 9 4.32 38.47 -10.03
CA LYS A 9 3.98 39.26 -11.23
C LYS A 9 2.91 38.58 -12.10
N ASN A 10 2.82 37.26 -12.07
CA ASN A 10 1.78 36.53 -12.82
C ASN A 10 0.41 36.52 -12.11
N LEU A 11 0.38 36.64 -10.79
CA LEU A 11 -0.87 36.68 -10.02
C LEU A 11 -1.56 38.06 -10.05
N LEU A 12 -0.83 39.12 -10.36
CA LEU A 12 -1.38 40.48 -10.50
C LEU A 12 -2.04 40.75 -11.87
N ARG A 13 -1.96 39.83 -12.83
CA ARG A 13 -2.64 39.93 -14.15
C ARG A 13 -4.05 39.32 -14.20
N LYS A 14 -4.48 38.58 -13.18
CA LYS A 14 -5.82 37.96 -13.12
C LYS A 14 -6.62 38.55 -11.97
N GLY A 15 -7.23 39.71 -12.22
CA GLY A 15 -7.92 40.54 -11.22
C GLY A 15 -8.81 39.80 -10.23
N VAL A 16 -8.26 39.46 -9.06
CA VAL A 16 -8.97 38.92 -7.91
C VAL A 16 -8.89 39.96 -6.78
N SER A 17 -10.06 40.29 -6.22
CA SER A 17 -10.26 41.42 -5.32
C SER A 17 -9.57 41.25 -3.95
N ARG A 18 -9.06 42.37 -3.44
CA ARG A 18 -8.41 42.52 -2.13
C ARG A 18 -9.45 42.42 -1.01
N GLY A 19 -9.63 41.25 -0.40
CA GLY A 19 -10.55 41.11 0.75
C GLY A 19 -10.25 40.02 1.78
N ARG A 20 -9.39 39.04 1.48
CA ARG A 20 -9.10 37.93 2.42
C ARG A 20 -7.62 37.53 2.40
N PHE A 21 -6.73 38.40 2.88
CA PHE A 21 -5.33 38.02 3.15
C PHE A 21 -4.65 38.97 4.16
N ARG A 22 -5.31 39.22 5.29
CA ARG A 22 -4.76 40.04 6.39
C ARG A 22 -4.60 39.32 7.74
N SER A 23 -4.71 37.99 7.80
CA SER A 23 -4.59 37.23 9.05
C SER A 23 -3.45 36.19 9.09
N LEU A 24 -2.50 36.20 8.15
CA LEU A 24 -1.45 35.16 8.08
C LEU A 24 0.01 35.63 8.14
N PHE A 25 0.30 36.92 8.30
CA PHE A 25 1.68 37.38 8.51
C PHE A 25 1.72 38.57 9.46
N ALA A 26 1.76 38.28 10.76
CA ALA A 26 2.07 39.26 11.80
C ALA A 26 2.78 38.60 12.98
N ILE A 27 3.84 37.83 12.75
CA ILE A 27 4.88 37.56 13.75
C ILE A 27 6.21 37.54 13.01
N SER A 28 7.12 38.45 13.41
CA SER A 28 8.52 38.62 13.00
C SER A 28 8.79 39.94 12.27
N SER A 29 8.89 41.01 13.05
CA SER A 29 9.80 42.14 12.81
C SER A 29 9.76 43.05 14.02
N ASN A 30 10.75 42.91 14.90
CA ASN A 30 11.22 44.00 15.77
C ASN A 30 12.51 43.57 16.46
N ILE A 31 13.61 43.49 15.68
CA ILE A 31 14.97 43.63 16.21
C ILE A 31 15.80 44.38 15.16
N ARG A 32 15.99 45.69 15.38
CA ARG A 32 17.22 46.44 15.09
C ARG A 32 17.10 47.84 15.73
N GLU A 33 17.92 48.08 16.76
CA GLU A 33 19.14 48.90 16.74
C GLU A 33 18.88 50.27 17.37
N LYS A 34 19.35 50.44 18.61
CA LYS A 34 19.82 51.72 19.12
C LYS A 34 20.96 51.47 20.10
N THR A 35 22.14 51.92 19.68
CA THR A 35 23.38 52.05 20.45
C THR A 35 23.24 53.22 21.44
N ASP A 36 23.69 53.05 22.68
CA ASP A 36 24.87 53.74 23.23
C ASP A 36 25.04 53.53 24.75
N ASN A 37 26.31 53.25 25.09
CA ASN A 37 27.10 53.58 26.27
C ASN A 37 26.82 53.08 27.71
N ASP A 38 27.96 52.68 28.28
CA ASP A 38 28.40 52.64 29.69
C ASP A 38 28.09 51.41 30.58
N GLY A 39 29.18 50.73 30.95
CA GLY A 39 29.53 50.56 32.37
C GLY A 39 29.32 49.21 33.06
N ASP A 40 30.30 48.30 32.88
CA ASP A 40 30.85 47.34 33.87
C ASP A 40 29.98 46.18 34.46
N PRO A 41 30.57 45.00 34.80
CA PRO A 41 29.88 43.74 34.99
C PRO A 41 29.70 43.35 36.48
N LYS A 42 28.78 42.41 36.74
CA LYS A 42 28.79 41.31 37.75
C LYS A 42 27.39 41.08 38.33
N ARG A 43 26.82 39.88 38.14
CA ARG A 43 26.64 38.86 39.22
C ARG A 43 25.72 37.72 38.80
N ILE A 44 26.19 36.54 39.21
CA ILE A 44 25.59 35.22 39.27
C ILE A 44 24.44 35.22 40.30
N HIS A 45 23.29 34.57 39.99
CA HIS A 45 22.69 33.47 40.77
C HIS A 45 21.27 33.09 40.30
N SER A 46 21.17 31.86 39.80
CA SER A 46 20.26 30.76 40.16
C SER A 46 18.93 31.03 40.93
N VAL A 47 17.87 30.37 40.41
CA VAL A 47 16.82 29.56 41.10
C VAL A 47 15.39 30.15 41.30
N ALA A 48 14.44 29.29 40.90
CA ALA A 48 13.07 29.04 41.38
C ALA A 48 11.88 29.93 40.94
N VAL A 49 11.04 29.32 40.10
CA VAL A 49 9.62 28.98 40.32
C VAL A 49 8.87 29.74 41.41
N ALA A 50 7.83 30.49 41.01
CA ALA A 50 6.51 30.46 41.66
C ALA A 50 5.46 31.17 40.80
N ASP A 51 4.32 30.50 40.63
CA ASP A 51 3.06 31.05 40.18
C ASP A 51 2.64 32.27 41.02
N ASN A 52 2.07 33.31 40.40
CA ASN A 52 0.86 33.90 40.97
C ASN A 52 0.06 34.81 40.03
N ILE A 53 -1.24 34.61 40.20
CA ILE A 53 -2.41 35.29 39.64
C ILE A 53 -2.47 36.75 40.12
N THR A 54 -2.72 37.68 39.20
CA THR A 54 -2.90 39.10 39.51
C THR A 54 -4.39 39.42 39.71
N LEU A 55 -4.80 39.65 40.96
CA LEU A 55 -6.07 40.28 41.33
C LEU A 55 -5.84 41.80 41.48
N SER A 56 -6.49 42.61 40.64
CA SER A 56 -6.47 44.06 40.75
C SER A 56 -7.53 44.57 41.75
N ARG A 57 -7.06 45.14 42.87
CA ARG A 57 -7.82 45.90 43.87
C ARG A 57 -8.43 47.18 43.28
N ARG A 58 -9.70 47.49 43.59
CA ARG A 58 -10.23 48.86 43.57
C ARG A 58 -10.45 49.36 45.00
N ARG A 59 -10.02 50.60 45.20
CA ARG A 59 -9.91 51.36 46.45
C ARG A 59 -11.29 51.88 46.88
N ILE A 60 -11.69 51.63 48.13
CA ILE A 60 -12.92 52.16 48.74
C ILE A 60 -12.57 53.52 49.37
N GLN A 61 -13.40 54.53 49.10
CA GLN A 61 -13.35 55.84 49.75
C GLN A 61 -14.63 55.99 50.60
N SER A 62 -14.45 56.35 51.86
CA SER A 62 -15.49 56.47 52.88
C SER A 62 -16.09 57.87 52.94
N ASN A 63 -17.41 57.98 53.10
CA ASN A 63 -18.00 59.01 53.96
C ASN A 63 -19.42 58.61 54.44
N PRO A 64 -19.83 58.92 55.69
CA PRO A 64 -21.09 58.47 56.28
C PRO A 64 -22.12 59.60 56.41
N SER A 65 -23.42 59.33 56.13
CA SER A 65 -24.53 59.96 56.87
C SER A 65 -25.92 59.50 56.41
N SER A 66 -26.79 59.35 57.40
CA SER A 66 -28.26 59.39 57.37
C SER A 66 -29.03 58.12 57.02
N SER A 67 -29.78 57.71 58.03
CA SER A 67 -30.85 56.73 58.12
C SER A 67 -32.02 57.00 57.19
N SER A 68 -32.47 55.97 56.48
CA SER A 68 -33.90 55.79 56.18
C SER A 68 -34.20 54.32 55.92
N VAL A 69 -35.02 53.75 56.79
CA VAL A 69 -35.60 52.42 56.68
C VAL A 69 -36.39 52.33 55.36
N ARG A 70 -35.96 51.45 54.44
CA ARG A 70 -36.82 50.95 53.37
C ARG A 70 -36.96 49.45 53.53
N ARG A 71 -38.21 49.02 53.70
CA ARG A 71 -38.66 47.62 53.69
C ARG A 71 -38.06 46.92 52.47
N PHE A 72 -37.22 45.91 52.71
CA PHE A 72 -36.89 44.94 51.67
C PHE A 72 -38.08 43.99 51.53
N SER A 73 -38.92 44.23 50.52
CA SER A 73 -39.76 43.17 49.97
C SER A 73 -38.86 42.18 49.25
N SER A 74 -39.06 40.91 49.55
CA SER A 74 -38.44 39.76 48.90
C SER A 74 -38.37 39.89 47.38
N SER A 75 -37.16 40.04 46.83
CA SER A 75 -36.86 39.63 45.46
C SER A 75 -35.90 38.46 45.52
N GLN A 76 -36.46 37.25 45.53
CA GLN A 76 -35.76 36.02 45.19
C GLN A 76 -35.35 36.06 43.71
N HIS A 77 -34.40 36.90 43.30
CA HIS A 77 -33.82 36.81 41.95
C HIS A 77 -32.41 37.38 41.96
N SER A 78 -31.43 36.48 41.84
CA SER A 78 -30.18 36.61 41.04
C SER A 78 -28.99 35.79 41.57
N ALA A 79 -29.21 34.71 42.32
CA ALA A 79 -28.13 33.76 42.66
C ALA A 79 -28.16 32.48 41.80
N SER A 80 -29.31 32.11 41.20
CA SER A 80 -29.44 30.91 40.37
C SER A 80 -28.90 31.08 38.94
N SER A 81 -28.98 32.29 38.38
CA SER A 81 -28.59 32.53 36.97
C SER A 81 -27.09 32.53 36.73
N SER A 82 -26.28 32.66 37.78
CA SER A 82 -24.81 32.62 37.72
C SER A 82 -24.28 31.18 37.74
N ILE A 83 -25.01 30.26 38.39
CA ILE A 83 -24.65 28.84 38.49
C ILE A 83 -25.16 28.08 37.26
N GLU A 84 -26.35 28.40 36.75
CA GLU A 84 -26.87 27.78 35.50
C GLU A 84 -26.04 28.15 34.27
N ARG A 85 -25.40 29.32 34.25
CA ARG A 85 -24.54 29.74 33.12
C ARG A 85 -23.17 29.07 33.10
N ALA A 86 -22.75 28.45 34.21
CA ALA A 86 -21.50 27.70 34.31
C ALA A 86 -21.63 26.23 33.88
N THR A 87 -22.86 25.75 33.65
CA THR A 87 -23.17 24.37 33.24
C THR A 87 -23.97 24.30 31.94
N ALA A 88 -23.86 25.31 31.07
CA ALA A 88 -24.34 25.16 29.70
C ALA A 88 -23.48 24.08 29.02
N PRO A 89 -24.06 23.01 28.43
CA PRO A 89 -23.29 22.06 27.66
C PRO A 89 -22.54 22.83 26.58
N ILE A 90 -21.22 22.62 26.51
CA ILE A 90 -20.40 23.21 25.46
C ILE A 90 -20.99 22.72 24.13
N ASP A 91 -21.59 23.63 23.37
CA ASP A 91 -22.24 23.30 22.11
C ASP A 91 -21.15 23.13 21.06
N TYR A 92 -20.71 21.89 20.85
CA TYR A 92 -19.68 21.58 19.87
C TYR A 92 -20.29 21.56 18.47
N ASP A 93 -19.83 22.46 17.60
CA ASP A 93 -20.27 22.49 16.20
C ASP A 93 -20.06 21.11 15.52
N PRO A 94 -21.15 20.46 15.04
CA PRO A 94 -21.08 19.18 14.33
C PRO A 94 -20.17 19.20 13.10
N SER A 95 -19.89 20.37 12.51
CA SER A 95 -18.98 20.52 11.36
C SER A 95 -17.52 20.14 11.70
N GLN A 96 -17.15 20.15 12.99
CA GLN A 96 -15.78 19.85 13.44
C GLN A 96 -15.32 18.42 13.10
N ARG A 97 -16.25 17.49 12.84
CA ARG A 97 -15.94 16.11 12.42
C ARG A 97 -15.05 16.02 11.19
N TRP A 98 -15.20 16.96 10.26
CA TRP A 98 -14.40 16.99 9.04
C TRP A 98 -12.94 17.36 9.29
N LYS A 99 -12.62 18.03 10.40
CA LYS A 99 -11.24 18.36 10.78
C LYS A 99 -10.43 17.13 11.18
N ALA A 100 -11.09 16.03 11.56
CA ALA A 100 -10.44 14.78 11.91
C ALA A 100 -9.96 13.97 10.68
N VAL A 101 -10.50 14.25 9.49
CA VAL A 101 -10.22 13.49 8.26
C VAL A 101 -8.82 13.77 7.68
N PRO A 102 -8.37 15.02 7.47
CA PRO A 102 -7.05 15.30 6.92
C PRO A 102 -5.87 14.63 7.67
N PRO A 103 -5.77 14.68 9.01
CA PRO A 103 -4.66 14.03 9.71
C PRO A 103 -4.73 12.50 9.63
N ALA A 104 -5.93 11.92 9.64
CA ALA A 104 -6.13 10.49 9.42
C ALA A 104 -5.66 10.06 8.03
N ASN A 105 -6.03 10.84 7.00
CA ASN A 105 -5.62 10.60 5.63
C ASN A 105 -4.12 10.77 5.43
N ALA A 106 -3.46 11.72 6.11
CA ALA A 106 -2.01 11.86 6.04
C ALA A 106 -1.26 10.61 6.55
N VAL A 107 -1.74 10.01 7.64
CA VAL A 107 -1.20 8.74 8.16
C VAL A 107 -1.41 7.62 7.13
N HIS A 108 -2.63 7.43 6.63
CA HIS A 108 -2.89 6.40 5.62
C HIS A 108 -2.14 6.63 4.29
N LEU A 109 -1.95 7.87 3.87
CA LEU A 109 -1.20 8.20 2.66
C LEU A 109 0.26 7.71 2.79
N SER A 110 0.86 7.86 3.97
CA SER A 110 2.27 7.46 4.22
C SER A 110 2.51 5.94 4.19
N ILE A 111 1.49 5.13 4.48
CA ILE A 111 1.57 3.66 4.41
C ILE A 111 1.02 3.10 3.09
N GLY A 112 0.33 3.90 2.27
CA GLY A 112 -0.31 3.43 1.03
C GLY A 112 0.65 2.82 0.01
N ALA A 113 1.93 3.22 0.04
CA ALA A 113 2.98 2.66 -0.79
C ALA A 113 3.23 1.15 -0.58
N VAL A 114 2.72 0.56 0.51
CA VAL A 114 2.87 -0.88 0.77
C VAL A 114 2.24 -1.77 -0.32
N TYR A 115 1.18 -1.29 -0.98
CA TYR A 115 0.53 -2.05 -2.05
C TYR A 115 1.24 -1.99 -3.40
N VAL A 116 2.26 -1.15 -3.52
CA VAL A 116 3.10 -1.08 -4.72
C VAL A 116 4.45 -1.72 -4.46
N TYR A 117 4.47 -2.79 -3.65
CA TYR A 117 5.66 -3.60 -3.40
C TYR A 117 6.31 -4.11 -4.70
N SER A 118 5.49 -4.36 -5.72
CA SER A 118 5.93 -4.73 -7.07
C SER A 118 6.88 -3.72 -7.73
N MET A 119 6.94 -2.47 -7.26
CA MET A 119 7.91 -1.48 -7.72
C MET A 119 9.34 -1.81 -7.28
N TRP A 120 9.48 -2.49 -6.13
CA TRP A 120 10.78 -2.87 -5.58
C TRP A 120 11.29 -4.19 -6.16
N THR A 121 10.38 -5.10 -6.51
CA THR A 121 10.71 -6.46 -6.93
C THR A 121 11.75 -6.52 -8.05
N PRO A 122 11.63 -5.79 -9.17
CA PRO A 122 12.63 -5.84 -10.24
C PRO A 122 14.02 -5.44 -9.76
N SER A 123 14.12 -4.39 -8.93
CA SER A 123 15.39 -3.91 -8.39
C SER A 123 15.98 -4.79 -7.29
N PHE A 124 15.15 -5.61 -6.61
CA PHE A 124 15.63 -6.60 -5.64
C PHE A 124 16.20 -7.84 -6.33
N THR A 125 15.61 -8.25 -7.46
CA THR A 125 16.09 -9.41 -8.22
C THR A 125 17.31 -9.12 -9.10
N THR A 126 17.66 -7.84 -9.29
CA THR A 126 18.86 -7.39 -10.01
C THR A 126 19.72 -6.46 -9.15
N ALA A 127 19.71 -6.63 -7.82
CA ALA A 127 20.37 -5.72 -6.89
C ALA A 127 21.89 -5.60 -7.16
N LEU A 128 22.55 -6.71 -7.47
CA LEU A 128 23.97 -6.79 -7.82
C LEU A 128 24.20 -6.65 -9.31
N GLY A 129 23.32 -7.27 -10.11
CA GLY A 129 23.52 -7.34 -11.55
C GLY A 129 23.07 -6.13 -12.36
N VAL A 130 22.16 -5.32 -11.79
CA VAL A 130 21.58 -4.08 -12.30
C VAL A 130 20.81 -4.23 -13.62
N VAL A 131 21.46 -4.76 -14.66
CA VAL A 131 20.90 -4.95 -16.01
C VAL A 131 20.16 -6.27 -16.14
N SER A 132 20.75 -7.34 -15.64
CA SER A 132 20.13 -8.67 -15.53
C SER A 132 20.48 -9.29 -14.19
N CYS A 133 19.88 -10.43 -13.85
CA CYS A 133 20.04 -11.06 -12.55
C CYS A 133 21.44 -11.72 -12.45
N ALA A 134 22.19 -11.41 -11.39
CA ALA A 134 23.43 -12.10 -11.08
C ALA A 134 23.17 -13.47 -10.41
N PRO A 135 24.15 -14.39 -10.42
CA PRO A 135 24.06 -15.66 -9.69
C PRO A 135 23.72 -15.45 -8.21
N ALA A 136 24.34 -14.47 -7.56
CA ALA A 136 24.11 -14.16 -6.16
C ALA A 136 22.84 -13.33 -5.90
N ASP A 137 22.18 -12.78 -6.93
CA ASP A 137 20.96 -11.98 -6.73
C ASP A 137 19.81 -12.82 -6.18
N TRP A 138 18.84 -12.19 -5.53
CA TRP A 138 17.67 -12.91 -5.03
C TRP A 138 16.72 -13.27 -6.17
N THR A 139 16.05 -14.41 -6.02
CA THR A 139 15.01 -14.86 -6.92
C THR A 139 13.67 -14.19 -6.60
N HIS A 140 12.76 -14.18 -7.57
CA HIS A 140 11.40 -13.66 -7.37
C HIS A 140 10.67 -14.37 -6.21
N SER A 141 10.86 -15.68 -6.07
CA SER A 141 10.26 -16.51 -5.02
C SER A 141 10.82 -16.23 -3.63
N GLU A 142 12.03 -15.69 -3.50
CA GLU A 142 12.64 -15.32 -2.22
C GLU A 142 12.20 -13.93 -1.73
N VAL A 143 12.01 -12.98 -2.65
CA VAL A 143 11.68 -11.58 -2.31
C VAL A 143 10.18 -11.34 -2.16
N LEU A 144 9.32 -12.12 -2.82
CA LEU A 144 7.88 -11.91 -2.76
C LEU A 144 7.25 -12.23 -1.38
N PRO A 145 7.67 -13.28 -0.64
CA PRO A 145 7.15 -13.59 0.70
C PRO A 145 7.48 -12.54 1.77
N VAL A 146 8.36 -11.59 1.48
CA VAL A 146 8.64 -10.44 2.36
C VAL A 146 7.39 -9.59 2.56
N PHE A 147 6.62 -9.36 1.48
CA PHE A 147 5.33 -8.67 1.57
C PHE A 147 4.31 -9.50 2.36
N SER A 148 4.27 -10.82 2.15
CA SER A 148 3.42 -11.73 2.92
C SER A 148 3.75 -11.70 4.41
N THR A 149 5.05 -11.65 4.75
CA THR A 149 5.53 -11.53 6.14
C THR A 149 5.07 -10.21 6.76
N ALA A 150 5.09 -9.10 6.00
CA ALA A 150 4.56 -7.82 6.44
C ALA A 150 3.06 -7.85 6.73
N ALA A 151 2.27 -8.48 5.84
CA ALA A 151 0.84 -8.62 6.01
C ALA A 151 0.47 -9.51 7.21
N VAL A 152 1.16 -10.63 7.38
CA VAL A 152 0.99 -11.50 8.55
C VAL A 152 1.32 -10.74 9.84
N THR A 153 2.45 -10.04 9.87
CA THR A 153 2.88 -9.24 11.01
C THR A 153 1.87 -8.12 11.32
N LEU A 154 1.29 -7.47 10.31
CA LEU A 154 0.17 -6.54 10.51
C LEU A 154 -1.02 -7.22 11.18
N GLY A 155 -1.39 -8.43 10.74
CA GLY A 155 -2.48 -9.21 11.32
C GLY A 155 -2.25 -9.49 12.80
N PHE A 156 -1.04 -9.90 13.16
CA PHE A 156 -0.63 -10.07 14.56
C PHE A 156 -0.66 -8.73 15.33
N THR A 157 -0.06 -7.68 14.78
CA THR A 157 0.02 -6.36 15.41
C THR A 157 -1.37 -5.81 15.72
N THR A 158 -2.28 -5.85 14.76
CA THR A 158 -3.66 -5.37 14.95
C THR A 158 -4.45 -6.21 15.95
N SER A 159 -4.23 -7.53 15.97
CA SER A 159 -4.88 -8.44 16.92
C SER A 159 -4.41 -8.27 18.36
N PHE A 160 -3.10 -8.14 18.59
CA PHE A 160 -2.51 -8.10 19.93
C PHE A 160 -2.36 -6.67 20.48
N LEU A 161 -2.01 -5.71 19.64
CA LEU A 161 -1.80 -4.32 20.05
C LEU A 161 -3.06 -3.44 19.92
N GLY A 162 -4.18 -3.95 19.43
CA GLY A 162 -5.42 -3.17 19.34
C GLY A 162 -5.88 -2.60 20.69
N SER A 163 -5.88 -3.43 21.74
CA SER A 163 -6.20 -2.98 23.11
C SER A 163 -5.22 -1.95 23.67
N TRP A 164 -3.96 -1.99 23.21
CA TRP A 164 -2.96 -1.00 23.58
C TRP A 164 -3.23 0.33 22.87
N VAL A 165 -3.55 0.31 21.57
CA VAL A 165 -3.93 1.50 20.79
C VAL A 165 -5.12 2.22 21.41
N GLU A 166 -6.14 1.47 21.86
CA GLU A 166 -7.30 2.04 22.55
C GLU A 166 -6.93 2.71 23.88
N ARG A 167 -6.02 2.11 24.66
CA ARG A 167 -5.56 2.65 25.95
C ARG A 167 -4.69 3.90 25.81
N VAL A 168 -3.73 3.90 24.89
CA VAL A 168 -2.77 5.02 24.74
C VAL A 168 -3.32 6.15 23.87
N GLY A 169 -4.35 5.87 23.09
CA GLY A 169 -4.98 6.80 22.16
C GLY A 169 -4.25 6.90 20.81
N PRO A 170 -4.94 7.46 19.79
CA PRO A 170 -4.50 7.38 18.40
C PRO A 170 -3.19 8.14 18.12
N ARG A 171 -2.94 9.27 18.79
CA ARG A 171 -1.72 10.07 18.60
C ARG A 171 -0.45 9.28 18.95
N LYS A 172 -0.45 8.63 20.12
CA LYS A 172 0.71 7.86 20.60
C LYS A 172 0.91 6.62 19.74
N ALA A 173 -0.17 5.89 19.47
CA ALA A 173 -0.14 4.71 18.61
C ALA A 173 0.39 5.04 17.19
N GLY A 174 -0.13 6.10 16.57
CA GLY A 174 0.33 6.53 15.25
C GLY A 174 1.78 7.02 15.25
N THR A 175 2.22 7.70 16.30
CA THR A 175 3.63 8.13 16.45
C THR A 175 4.56 6.92 16.48
N VAL A 176 4.27 5.94 17.33
CA VAL A 176 5.05 4.69 17.41
C VAL A 176 5.02 3.96 16.07
N GLY A 177 3.85 3.80 15.46
CA GLY A 177 3.72 3.18 14.14
C GLY A 177 4.52 3.88 13.05
N SER A 178 4.55 5.22 13.05
CA SER A 178 5.31 6.01 12.07
C SER A 178 6.82 5.87 12.23
N LEU A 179 7.31 5.73 13.47
CA LEU A 179 8.71 5.42 13.75
C LEU A 179 9.07 4.03 13.24
N PHE A 180 8.22 3.03 13.52
CA PHE A 180 8.42 1.67 12.99
C PHE A 180 8.43 1.67 11.46
N TRP A 181 7.47 2.34 10.80
CA TRP A 181 7.40 2.41 9.33
C TRP A 181 8.62 3.10 8.70
N GLY A 182 9.07 4.22 9.25
CA GLY A 182 10.29 4.88 8.76
C GLY A 182 11.55 4.05 8.99
N SER A 183 11.66 3.41 10.16
CA SER A 183 12.77 2.50 10.48
C SER A 183 12.76 1.24 9.64
N ALA A 184 11.58 0.74 9.26
CA ALA A 184 11.38 -0.44 8.44
C ALA A 184 12.02 -0.25 7.07
N LEU A 185 11.64 0.80 6.35
CA LEU A 185 12.19 1.11 5.02
C LEU A 185 13.69 1.42 5.07
N THR A 186 14.16 2.08 6.15
CA THR A 186 15.59 2.33 6.35
C THR A 186 16.35 1.02 6.62
N THR A 187 15.77 0.09 7.38
CA THR A 187 16.36 -1.24 7.63
C THR A 187 16.33 -2.09 6.35
N THR A 188 15.27 -2.00 5.54
CA THR A 188 15.22 -2.62 4.22
C THR A 188 16.31 -2.06 3.30
N ALA A 189 16.56 -0.74 3.33
CA ALA A 189 17.66 -0.13 2.59
C ALA A 189 19.03 -0.71 2.98
N ILE A 190 19.27 -0.89 4.29
CA ILE A 190 20.47 -1.55 4.83
C ILE A 190 20.55 -3.00 4.35
N GLY A 191 19.44 -3.73 4.39
CA GLY A 191 19.34 -5.10 3.91
C GLY A 191 19.72 -5.23 2.43
N VAL A 192 19.25 -4.33 1.58
CA VAL A 192 19.65 -4.31 0.17
C VAL A 192 21.12 -3.92 0.00
N HIS A 193 21.59 -2.91 0.74
CA HIS A 193 22.98 -2.46 0.64
C HIS A 193 23.99 -3.54 0.96
N PHE A 194 23.71 -4.36 1.97
CA PHE A 194 24.56 -5.50 2.36
C PHE A 194 24.12 -6.83 1.73
N HIS A 195 23.19 -6.80 0.78
CA HIS A 195 22.64 -7.99 0.12
C HIS A 195 22.18 -9.10 1.11
N SER A 196 21.55 -8.69 2.21
CA SER A 196 21.08 -9.58 3.28
C SER A 196 19.56 -9.76 3.26
N LEU A 197 19.12 -10.92 2.78
CA LEU A 197 17.70 -11.30 2.75
C LEU A 197 17.07 -11.30 4.16
N PRO A 198 17.69 -11.85 5.23
CA PRO A 198 17.13 -11.78 6.58
C PRO A 198 16.88 -10.35 7.09
N VAL A 199 17.76 -9.41 6.77
CA VAL A 199 17.59 -7.99 7.15
C VAL A 199 16.43 -7.36 6.37
N LEU A 200 16.21 -7.79 5.11
CA LEU A 200 15.06 -7.38 4.32
C LEU A 200 13.74 -7.86 4.93
N TYR A 201 13.67 -9.12 5.39
CA TYR A 201 12.54 -9.68 6.14
C TYR A 201 12.32 -8.97 7.49
N LEU A 202 13.40 -8.65 8.21
CA LEU A 202 13.33 -7.89 9.46
C LEU A 202 12.79 -6.47 9.22
N GLY A 203 13.32 -5.78 8.22
CA GLY A 203 12.94 -4.41 7.88
C GLY A 203 11.52 -4.32 7.35
N TYR A 204 11.26 -4.83 6.15
CA TYR A 204 9.97 -4.63 5.49
C TYR A 204 8.89 -5.56 6.08
N GLY A 205 9.26 -6.81 6.37
CA GLY A 205 8.35 -7.80 6.94
C GLY A 205 7.96 -7.48 8.38
N LEU A 206 8.90 -7.60 9.32
CA LEU A 206 8.58 -7.47 10.74
C LEU A 206 8.34 -6.01 11.18
N LEU A 207 9.34 -5.13 11.04
CA LEU A 207 9.20 -3.73 11.46
C LEU A 207 8.13 -3.01 10.64
N GLY A 208 8.10 -3.25 9.32
CA GLY A 208 7.12 -2.68 8.42
C GLY A 208 5.70 -3.14 8.75
N GLY A 209 5.48 -4.43 9.03
CA GLY A 209 4.17 -4.94 9.45
C GLY A 209 3.69 -4.37 10.77
N ILE A 210 4.57 -4.16 11.75
CA ILE A 210 4.24 -3.49 13.03
C ILE A 210 3.85 -2.04 12.79
N GLY A 211 4.67 -1.29 12.05
CA GLY A 211 4.41 0.11 11.72
C GLY A 211 3.09 0.28 10.96
N TRP A 212 2.90 -0.51 9.92
CA TRP A 212 1.69 -0.55 9.10
C TRP A 212 0.45 -0.88 9.95
N GLY A 213 0.49 -1.89 10.81
CA GLY A 213 -0.65 -2.29 11.64
C GLY A 213 -1.10 -1.19 12.61
N LEU A 214 -0.15 -0.54 13.29
CA LEU A 214 -0.45 0.56 14.21
C LEU A 214 -1.00 1.80 13.49
N MET A 215 -0.41 2.14 12.34
CA MET A 215 -0.83 3.28 11.52
C MET A 215 -2.14 3.04 10.78
N TYR A 216 -2.51 1.79 10.53
CA TYR A 216 -3.81 1.42 9.95
C TYR A 216 -4.93 1.55 10.99
N LEU A 217 -4.73 1.04 12.22
CA LEU A 217 -5.80 0.97 13.21
C LEU A 217 -6.16 2.34 13.82
N ALA A 218 -5.17 3.20 14.06
CA ALA A 218 -5.37 4.47 14.76
C ALA A 218 -6.30 5.46 14.01
N PRO A 219 -6.16 5.69 12.69
CA PRO A 219 -7.03 6.61 11.95
C PRO A 219 -8.45 6.09 11.82
N ILE A 220 -8.62 4.78 11.54
CA ILE A 220 -9.94 4.16 11.35
C ILE A 220 -10.80 4.31 12.60
N THR A 221 -10.25 3.91 13.75
CA THR A 221 -10.97 4.00 15.05
C THR A 221 -11.29 5.43 15.44
N THR A 222 -10.47 6.39 15.02
CA THR A 222 -10.67 7.81 15.29
C THR A 222 -11.78 8.40 14.44
N VAL A 223 -11.74 8.19 13.11
CA VAL A 223 -12.72 8.73 12.18
C VAL A 223 -14.12 8.16 12.45
N MET A 224 -14.23 6.86 12.76
CA MET A 224 -15.54 6.26 13.08
C MET A 224 -16.23 6.92 14.27
N LYS A 225 -15.49 7.44 15.26
CA LYS A 225 -16.07 8.14 16.42
C LYS A 225 -16.71 9.48 16.04
N TRP A 226 -16.22 10.12 14.99
CA TRP A 226 -16.71 11.41 14.49
C TRP A 226 -17.90 11.30 13.52
N PHE A 227 -18.20 10.11 13.00
CA PHE A 227 -19.25 9.88 12.00
C PHE A 227 -20.16 8.70 12.38
N PRO A 228 -20.92 8.80 13.48
CA PRO A 228 -21.84 7.74 13.90
C PRO A 228 -23.04 7.56 12.95
N ASP A 229 -23.39 8.59 12.17
CA ASP A 229 -24.51 8.67 11.22
C ASP A 229 -24.19 8.06 9.84
N ARG A 230 -22.96 8.23 9.35
CA ARG A 230 -22.53 7.78 8.01
C ARG A 230 -21.22 7.01 8.07
N ARG A 231 -21.24 5.93 8.84
CA ARG A 231 -20.04 5.12 9.16
C ARG A 231 -19.35 4.59 7.89
N GLY A 232 -20.11 4.07 6.92
CA GLY A 232 -19.60 3.54 5.65
C GLY A 232 -18.85 4.60 4.83
N LEU A 233 -19.47 5.77 4.63
CA LEU A 233 -18.85 6.93 3.97
C LEU A 233 -17.57 7.38 4.69
N ALA A 234 -17.60 7.44 6.03
CA ALA A 234 -16.46 7.87 6.83
C ALA A 234 -15.28 6.89 6.75
N THR A 235 -15.55 5.58 6.81
CA THR A 235 -14.53 4.55 6.58
C THR A 235 -14.02 4.58 5.15
N GLY A 236 -14.89 4.80 4.16
CA GLY A 236 -14.52 4.93 2.75
C GLY A 236 -13.56 6.10 2.54
N ILE A 237 -13.91 7.30 3.00
CA ILE A 237 -13.06 8.50 2.88
C ILE A 237 -11.71 8.32 3.57
N ALA A 238 -11.71 7.74 4.78
CA ALA A 238 -10.47 7.48 5.52
C ALA A 238 -9.58 6.48 4.79
N LEU A 239 -10.15 5.38 4.28
CA LEU A 239 -9.39 4.31 3.62
C LEU A 239 -9.02 4.65 2.18
N SER A 240 -9.75 5.54 1.49
CA SER A 240 -9.39 5.98 0.13
C SER A 240 -8.04 6.68 0.09
N ALA A 241 -7.61 7.36 1.16
CA ALA A 241 -6.27 7.93 1.26
C ALA A 241 -5.16 6.88 1.19
N PHE A 242 -5.42 5.66 1.68
CA PHE A 242 -4.49 4.53 1.57
C PHE A 242 -4.31 4.11 0.11
N GLY A 243 -5.40 4.02 -0.66
CA GLY A 243 -5.35 3.79 -2.11
C GLY A 243 -4.71 4.93 -2.88
N ALA A 244 -4.96 6.19 -2.49
CA ALA A 244 -4.32 7.35 -3.09
C ALA A 244 -2.79 7.34 -2.88
N GLY A 245 -2.32 6.82 -1.74
CA GLY A 245 -0.89 6.59 -1.51
C GLY A 245 -0.30 5.61 -2.53
N ALA A 246 -1.00 4.50 -2.79
CA ALA A 246 -0.62 3.54 -3.84
C ALA A 246 -0.69 4.13 -5.26
N ALA A 247 -1.54 5.14 -5.49
CA ALA A 247 -1.62 5.83 -6.78
C ALA A 247 -0.42 6.75 -7.05
N ILE A 248 0.07 7.44 -6.02
CA ILE A 248 1.12 8.45 -6.15
C ILE A 248 2.52 7.83 -6.00
N ALA A 249 2.65 6.79 -5.17
CA ALA A 249 3.92 6.17 -4.83
C ALA A 249 4.74 5.66 -6.03
N PRO A 250 4.19 4.99 -7.06
CA PRO A 250 5.00 4.46 -8.16
C PRO A 250 5.82 5.52 -8.89
N GLY A 251 5.22 6.67 -9.21
CA GLY A 251 5.93 7.77 -9.86
C GLY A 251 7.05 8.36 -8.98
N ILE A 252 6.80 8.51 -7.68
CA ILE A 252 7.81 8.97 -6.72
C ILE A 252 8.95 7.94 -6.59
N ILE A 253 8.61 6.66 -6.41
CA ILE A 253 9.59 5.57 -6.28
C ILE A 253 10.46 5.52 -7.54
N GLN A 254 9.85 5.50 -8.73
CA GLN A 254 10.59 5.44 -9.99
C GLN A 254 11.54 6.63 -10.14
N THR A 255 11.06 7.85 -9.88
CA THR A 255 11.89 9.07 -9.98
C THR A 255 13.10 9.04 -9.05
N ILE A 256 12.92 8.57 -7.81
CA ILE A 256 13.99 8.52 -6.82
C ILE A 256 14.98 7.38 -7.12
N VAL A 257 14.47 6.22 -7.55
CA VAL A 257 15.30 5.08 -7.98
C VAL A 257 16.16 5.50 -9.17
N ASP A 258 15.57 6.10 -10.20
CA ASP A 258 16.31 6.56 -11.39
C ASP A 258 17.32 7.65 -11.06
N TYR A 259 17.03 8.53 -10.10
CA TYR A 259 17.96 9.56 -9.64
C TYR A 259 19.22 8.99 -8.98
N PHE A 260 19.10 7.87 -8.25
CA PHE A 260 20.20 7.22 -7.56
C PHE A 260 20.86 6.08 -8.34
N ALA A 261 20.24 5.65 -9.44
CA ALA A 261 20.74 4.57 -10.27
C ALA A 261 22.04 4.94 -10.98
N VAL A 262 22.97 4.00 -11.00
CA VAL A 262 24.26 4.09 -11.70
C VAL A 262 24.35 2.92 -12.66
N ALA A 263 24.44 3.20 -13.96
CA ALA A 263 24.59 2.16 -14.96
C ALA A 263 25.94 1.43 -14.78
N PRO A 264 25.98 0.09 -14.89
CA PRO A 264 27.23 -0.64 -14.82
C PRO A 264 28.11 -0.38 -16.04
N GLU A 265 29.40 -0.66 -15.88
CA GLU A 265 30.41 -0.53 -16.92
C GLU A 265 30.12 -1.53 -18.06
N PHE A 266 29.89 -1.00 -19.25
CA PHE A 266 29.76 -1.81 -20.47
C PHE A 266 31.14 -2.16 -21.02
N ILE A 267 31.41 -3.45 -21.20
CA ILE A 267 32.70 -3.99 -21.63
C ILE A 267 32.75 -4.13 -23.14
N GLY A 268 31.73 -4.75 -23.73
CA GLY A 268 31.68 -5.01 -25.17
C GLY A 268 30.52 -5.93 -25.57
N THR A 269 30.40 -6.21 -26.85
CA THR A 269 29.40 -7.15 -27.39
C THR A 269 29.95 -8.58 -27.33
N LEU A 270 29.08 -9.57 -27.10
CA LEU A 270 29.46 -10.99 -27.24
C LEU A 270 29.86 -11.30 -28.68
N ALA A 271 30.82 -12.21 -28.84
CA ALA A 271 31.27 -12.69 -30.15
C ALA A 271 30.11 -13.26 -31.00
N ASP A 272 29.13 -13.91 -30.38
CA ASP A 272 27.98 -14.49 -31.07
C ASP A 272 27.05 -13.44 -31.70
N PHE A 273 26.98 -12.22 -31.15
CA PHE A 273 26.22 -11.11 -31.75
C PHE A 273 26.88 -10.53 -33.02
N ALA A 274 28.14 -10.89 -33.31
CA ALA A 274 28.91 -10.34 -34.43
C ALA A 274 28.72 -11.12 -35.75
N HIS A 275 28.00 -12.25 -35.76
CA HIS A 275 27.84 -13.10 -36.95
C HIS A 275 26.84 -12.57 -38.01
N GLY A 276 26.24 -11.38 -37.82
CA GLY A 276 25.20 -10.83 -38.69
C GLY A 276 25.58 -9.64 -39.58
N GLU A 277 26.66 -8.89 -39.30
CA GLU A 277 27.09 -7.78 -40.15
C GLU A 277 28.61 -7.71 -40.26
N ASN A 278 29.07 -7.40 -41.48
CA ASN A 278 30.47 -7.22 -41.85
C ASN A 278 31.25 -6.36 -40.83
N LEU A 279 31.97 -7.00 -39.92
CA LEU A 279 32.97 -6.34 -39.07
C LEU A 279 34.35 -6.96 -39.31
N SER A 280 35.06 -6.30 -40.21
CA SER A 280 36.52 -6.26 -40.34
C SER A 280 37.21 -5.69 -39.06
N ALA A 281 36.86 -6.18 -37.86
CA ALA A 281 37.47 -5.73 -36.61
C ALA A 281 37.59 -6.88 -35.61
N ALA A 282 38.67 -7.66 -35.74
CA ALA A 282 39.01 -8.80 -34.88
C ALA A 282 39.36 -8.45 -33.41
N ASN A 283 39.01 -7.27 -32.88
CA ASN A 283 39.49 -6.79 -31.57
C ASN A 283 38.40 -6.13 -30.67
N THR A 284 37.10 -6.35 -30.91
CA THR A 284 36.01 -5.65 -30.17
C THR A 284 34.97 -6.55 -29.49
N HIS A 285 35.12 -7.87 -29.57
CA HIS A 285 34.20 -8.82 -28.93
C HIS A 285 34.72 -9.31 -27.57
N VAL A 286 33.80 -9.74 -26.70
CA VAL A 286 34.14 -10.33 -25.40
C VAL A 286 33.93 -11.84 -25.46
N GLU A 287 34.94 -12.60 -25.06
CA GLU A 287 34.85 -14.04 -24.85
C GLU A 287 34.64 -14.35 -23.37
N LEU A 288 33.77 -15.30 -23.07
CA LEU A 288 33.40 -15.66 -21.70
C LEU A 288 33.77 -17.10 -21.37
N ILE A 289 34.07 -17.32 -20.09
CA ILE A 289 34.21 -18.65 -19.51
C ILE A 289 33.17 -18.78 -18.41
N THR A 290 32.43 -19.88 -18.44
CA THR A 290 31.52 -20.29 -17.37
C THR A 290 32.30 -21.03 -16.31
N LEU A 291 32.23 -20.56 -15.07
CA LEU A 291 32.85 -21.20 -13.91
C LEU A 291 32.01 -22.39 -13.42
N PRO A 292 32.56 -23.31 -12.60
CA PRO A 292 31.83 -24.46 -12.08
C PRO A 292 30.59 -24.10 -11.22
N ASP A 293 30.54 -22.88 -10.69
CA ASP A 293 29.39 -22.35 -9.94
C ASP A 293 28.30 -21.75 -10.87
N GLY A 294 28.49 -21.85 -12.18
CA GLY A 294 27.60 -21.33 -13.22
C GLY A 294 27.76 -19.85 -13.53
N SER A 295 28.59 -19.11 -12.79
CA SER A 295 28.86 -17.70 -13.06
C SER A 295 29.75 -17.51 -14.29
N GLN A 296 29.64 -16.35 -14.96
CA GLN A 296 30.44 -16.06 -16.15
C GLN A 296 31.51 -15.00 -15.86
N VAL A 297 32.71 -15.25 -16.36
CA VAL A 297 33.87 -14.35 -16.26
C VAL A 297 34.49 -14.12 -17.64
N ILE A 298 35.25 -13.03 -17.78
CA ILE A 298 35.97 -12.74 -19.02
C ILE A 298 37.09 -13.77 -19.23
N ALA A 299 37.15 -14.35 -20.42
CA ALA A 299 38.17 -15.31 -20.80
C ALA A 299 39.56 -14.67 -20.90
N ASN A 300 40.61 -15.45 -20.65
CA ASN A 300 42.00 -15.01 -20.85
C ASN A 300 42.32 -14.68 -22.33
N SER A 301 41.55 -15.26 -23.25
CA SER A 301 41.64 -15.05 -24.70
C SER A 301 40.88 -13.83 -25.21
N SER A 302 40.06 -13.19 -24.36
CA SER A 302 39.24 -12.04 -24.77
C SER A 302 40.11 -10.84 -25.17
N PRO A 303 39.85 -10.18 -26.32
CA PRO A 303 40.59 -9.00 -26.75
C PRO A 303 40.22 -7.73 -25.96
N VAL A 304 39.09 -7.75 -25.24
CA VAL A 304 38.58 -6.61 -24.44
C VAL A 304 38.19 -7.08 -23.04
N GLY A 305 38.51 -6.26 -22.03
CA GLY A 305 38.19 -6.49 -20.63
C GLY A 305 39.30 -7.21 -19.85
N GLU A 306 39.25 -7.10 -18.52
CA GLU A 306 40.23 -7.74 -17.63
C GLU A 306 39.91 -9.23 -17.45
N PRO A 307 40.84 -10.15 -17.75
CA PRO A 307 40.59 -11.58 -17.58
C PRO A 307 40.21 -11.98 -16.16
N GLY A 308 39.25 -12.91 -16.04
CA GLY A 308 38.74 -13.39 -14.74
C GLY A 308 37.77 -12.43 -14.05
N ARG A 309 37.48 -11.26 -14.63
CA ARG A 309 36.48 -10.34 -14.07
C ARG A 309 35.06 -10.92 -14.21
N PRO A 310 34.24 -10.91 -13.15
CA PRO A 310 32.86 -11.38 -13.21
C PRO A 310 31.97 -10.43 -14.02
N VAL A 311 31.10 -11.01 -14.85
CA VAL A 311 30.27 -10.26 -15.77
C VAL A 311 28.84 -10.77 -15.81
N ILE A 312 27.97 -9.95 -16.40
CA ILE A 312 26.60 -10.31 -16.73
C ILE A 312 26.38 -10.03 -18.20
N VAL A 313 25.70 -10.95 -18.85
CA VAL A 313 25.22 -10.78 -20.21
C VAL A 313 23.79 -10.25 -20.18
N ALA A 314 23.56 -9.14 -20.86
CA ALA A 314 22.24 -8.56 -21.02
C ALA A 314 21.73 -8.74 -22.45
N THR A 315 20.52 -9.28 -22.57
CA THR A 315 19.78 -9.38 -23.84
C THR A 315 19.20 -8.03 -24.24
N GLU A 316 18.73 -7.91 -25.48
CA GLU A 316 18.05 -6.69 -25.95
C GLU A 316 16.80 -6.39 -25.10
N LEU A 317 16.05 -7.44 -24.73
CA LEU A 317 14.89 -7.34 -23.86
C LEU A 317 15.26 -6.82 -22.47
N ASP A 318 16.41 -7.20 -21.91
CA ASP A 318 16.84 -6.74 -20.59
C ASP A 318 17.25 -5.27 -20.59
N VAL A 319 17.98 -4.83 -21.63
CA VAL A 319 18.34 -3.42 -21.82
C VAL A 319 17.08 -2.57 -22.02
N SER A 320 16.08 -3.06 -22.76
CA SER A 320 14.83 -2.33 -23.03
C SER A 320 14.04 -1.97 -21.76
N LYS A 321 14.22 -2.74 -20.67
CA LYS A 321 13.55 -2.52 -19.38
C LYS A 321 14.13 -1.32 -18.62
N LEU A 322 15.33 -0.87 -18.98
CA LEU A 322 16.12 0.09 -18.19
C LEU A 322 16.33 1.40 -18.95
N PRO A 323 15.76 2.52 -18.48
CA PRO A 323 15.85 3.81 -19.18
C PRO A 323 17.26 4.43 -19.14
N ASN A 324 18.09 4.06 -18.17
CA ASN A 324 19.41 4.66 -17.91
C ASN A 324 20.57 3.91 -18.59
N VAL A 325 20.30 2.76 -19.23
CA VAL A 325 21.32 1.96 -19.93
C VAL A 325 21.21 2.28 -21.41
N THR A 326 22.10 3.14 -21.91
CA THR A 326 22.08 3.62 -23.31
C THR A 326 22.95 2.81 -24.25
N ARG A 327 23.76 1.91 -23.71
CA ARG A 327 24.56 0.97 -24.50
C ARG A 327 23.70 -0.28 -24.74
N GLY A 328 23.77 -0.83 -25.96
CA GLY A 328 22.91 -1.92 -26.42
C GLY A 328 23.16 -3.26 -25.69
N PRO A 329 22.60 -4.38 -26.20
CA PRO A 329 22.86 -5.71 -25.64
C PRO A 329 24.36 -6.03 -25.62
N GLY A 330 24.80 -6.80 -24.62
CA GLY A 330 26.21 -7.16 -24.47
C GLY A 330 26.62 -7.48 -23.03
N VAL A 331 27.93 -7.36 -22.78
CA VAL A 331 28.57 -7.78 -21.52
C VAL A 331 28.81 -6.57 -20.62
N TYR A 332 28.33 -6.68 -19.38
CA TYR A 332 28.44 -5.65 -18.34
C TYR A 332 29.25 -6.18 -17.14
N ALA A 333 30.09 -5.33 -16.56
CA ALA A 333 30.91 -5.69 -15.41
C ALA A 333 30.09 -5.72 -14.11
N LEU A 334 30.13 -6.86 -13.40
CA LEU A 334 29.45 -7.02 -12.13
C LEU A 334 30.03 -6.07 -11.05
N GLY A 335 29.18 -5.49 -10.21
CA GLY A 335 29.60 -4.68 -9.06
C GLY A 335 30.01 -3.23 -9.37
N THR A 336 29.89 -2.79 -10.63
CA THR A 336 30.20 -1.40 -11.04
C THR A 336 28.98 -0.48 -11.07
N GLY A 337 27.77 -1.05 -11.10
CA GLY A 337 26.51 -0.31 -11.10
C GLY A 337 25.80 -0.34 -9.75
N ASP A 338 24.73 0.45 -9.65
CA ASP A 338 23.82 0.50 -8.50
C ASP A 338 22.40 0.69 -9.03
N THR A 339 21.44 -0.14 -8.60
CA THR A 339 20.03 0.04 -9.00
C THR A 339 19.42 1.32 -8.41
N GLY A 340 20.04 1.95 -7.42
CA GLY A 340 19.55 3.12 -6.69
C GLY A 340 18.52 2.79 -5.60
N VAL A 341 18.09 1.52 -5.50
CA VAL A 341 16.95 1.11 -4.67
C VAL A 341 17.20 1.27 -3.18
N SER A 342 18.42 1.01 -2.70
CA SER A 342 18.77 1.15 -1.28
C SER A 342 18.64 2.62 -0.84
N LYS A 343 19.22 3.55 -1.59
CA LYS A 343 19.12 4.99 -1.32
C LYS A 343 17.68 5.50 -1.46
N ALA A 344 16.93 4.97 -2.41
CA ALA A 344 15.51 5.27 -2.57
C ALA A 344 14.68 4.82 -1.35
N LEU A 345 14.88 3.61 -0.86
CA LEU A 345 14.22 3.09 0.35
C LEU A 345 14.56 3.92 1.59
N GLY A 346 15.84 4.29 1.78
CA GLY A 346 16.26 5.11 2.92
C GLY A 346 15.64 6.51 2.90
N SER A 347 15.65 7.18 1.75
CA SER A 347 15.06 8.51 1.60
C SER A 347 13.53 8.51 1.76
N LEU A 348 12.85 7.50 1.21
CA LEU A 348 11.41 7.32 1.40
C LEU A 348 11.05 6.90 2.82
N GLY A 349 11.90 6.14 3.50
CA GLY A 349 11.73 5.82 4.93
C GLY A 349 11.65 7.08 5.79
N LEU A 350 12.57 8.03 5.57
CA LEU A 350 12.54 9.31 6.26
C LEU A 350 11.31 10.15 5.88
N ALA A 351 10.97 10.22 4.60
CA ALA A 351 9.85 11.02 4.11
C ALA A 351 8.49 10.49 4.60
N TYR A 352 8.23 9.18 4.45
CA TYR A 352 6.99 8.56 4.92
C TYR A 352 6.91 8.53 6.45
N GLY A 353 8.02 8.30 7.15
CA GLY A 353 8.08 8.42 8.60
C GLY A 353 7.71 9.82 9.08
N ALA A 354 8.27 10.87 8.46
CA ALA A 354 7.95 12.26 8.80
C ALA A 354 6.48 12.62 8.51
N LEU A 355 5.95 12.17 7.36
CA LEU A 355 4.53 12.37 7.02
C LEU A 355 3.60 11.67 8.02
N GLY A 356 3.92 10.44 8.39
CA GLY A 356 3.19 9.67 9.39
C GLY A 356 3.23 10.35 10.77
N LEU A 357 4.39 10.85 11.20
CA LEU A 357 4.55 11.60 12.46
C LEU A 357 3.73 12.88 12.47
N LEU A 358 3.74 13.62 11.35
CA LEU A 358 2.96 14.83 11.19
C LEU A 358 1.45 14.53 11.29
N GLY A 359 0.96 13.54 10.54
CA GLY A 359 -0.44 13.11 10.61
C GLY A 359 -0.83 12.66 12.02
N SER A 360 0.03 11.88 12.66
CA SER A 360 -0.18 11.35 14.00
C SER A 360 -0.28 12.43 15.07
N ARG A 361 0.53 13.49 14.95
CA ARG A 361 0.51 14.64 15.88
C ARG A 361 -0.82 15.39 15.87
N PHE A 362 -1.49 15.42 14.72
CA PHE A 362 -2.73 16.17 14.50
C PHE A 362 -4.00 15.32 14.59
N MET A 363 -3.91 14.00 14.82
CA MET A 363 -5.09 13.16 15.04
C MET A 363 -5.97 13.72 16.16
N MET A 364 -7.29 13.74 15.95
CA MET A 364 -8.26 14.36 16.87
C MET A 364 -9.31 13.35 17.30
N VAL A 365 -9.57 13.25 18.60
CA VAL A 365 -10.64 12.42 19.17
C VAL A 365 -11.79 13.36 19.55
N PRO A 366 -13.06 12.99 19.33
CA PRO A 366 -14.17 13.84 19.77
C PRO A 366 -14.19 13.93 21.30
N HIS A 367 -14.64 15.08 21.80
CA HIS A 367 -14.85 15.23 23.24
C HIS A 367 -15.94 14.26 23.71
N PRO A 368 -15.90 13.70 24.94
CA PRO A 368 -16.93 12.76 25.41
C PRO A 368 -18.36 13.31 25.38
N GLN A 369 -18.52 14.64 25.45
CA GLN A 369 -19.82 15.33 25.37
C GLN A 369 -20.18 15.78 23.94
N TRP A 370 -19.32 15.51 22.96
CA TRP A 370 -19.63 15.76 21.56
C TRP A 370 -20.70 14.78 21.10
N SER A 371 -21.84 15.29 20.65
CA SER A 371 -22.86 14.52 19.96
C SER A 371 -23.23 15.24 18.67
N LEU A 372 -23.73 14.47 17.69
CA LEU A 372 -24.51 15.09 16.63
C LEU A 372 -25.82 15.54 17.26
N ALA A 373 -26.15 16.83 17.13
CA ALA A 373 -27.50 17.33 17.37
C ALA A 373 -28.51 16.38 16.69
N PRO A 374 -29.67 16.09 17.31
CA PRO A 374 -30.61 15.12 16.76
C PRO A 374 -31.01 15.55 15.35
N LEU A 375 -30.49 14.83 14.35
CA LEU A 375 -30.86 15.03 12.96
C LEU A 375 -32.34 14.69 12.83
N ASP A 376 -33.13 15.60 12.27
CA ASP A 376 -34.52 15.33 11.93
C ASP A 376 -34.60 14.05 11.10
N ALA A 377 -35.60 13.20 11.38
CA ALA A 377 -35.79 11.89 10.76
C ALA A 377 -35.74 11.90 9.21
N LYS A 378 -35.97 13.07 8.61
CA LYS A 378 -35.93 13.31 7.16
C LYS A 378 -34.53 13.16 6.53
N ASP A 379 -33.46 13.42 7.28
CA ASP A 379 -32.07 13.33 6.81
C ASP A 379 -31.45 11.94 7.02
N ARG A 380 -32.18 11.01 7.66
CA ARG A 380 -31.77 9.61 7.86
C ARG A 380 -31.84 8.75 6.59
N GLY A 381 -32.18 9.34 5.44
CA GLY A 381 -32.29 8.59 4.19
C GLY A 381 -33.47 7.60 4.18
N GLU A 382 -34.52 7.84 4.98
CA GLU A 382 -35.74 7.03 5.01
C GLU A 382 -36.59 7.13 3.71
N GLY A 383 -36.05 7.74 2.66
CA GLY A 383 -36.72 8.01 1.39
C GLY A 383 -36.38 7.08 0.21
N VAL A 384 -35.52 6.07 0.37
CA VAL A 384 -35.12 5.20 -0.76
C VAL A 384 -35.30 3.73 -0.41
N GLY A 385 -36.31 3.10 -1.03
CA GLY A 385 -36.52 1.65 -1.03
C GLY A 385 -37.62 1.16 -0.07
N LYS A 386 -38.89 1.37 -0.42
CA LYS A 386 -40.06 0.81 0.30
C LYS A 386 -40.24 -0.72 0.17
N ASN A 387 -39.29 -1.47 -0.40
CA ASN A 387 -39.40 -2.92 -0.62
C ASN A 387 -38.16 -3.70 -0.14
N ALA A 388 -37.82 -3.56 1.15
CA ALA A 388 -37.00 -4.55 1.83
C ALA A 388 -37.57 -4.74 3.23
N ASP A 389 -38.23 -5.88 3.47
CA ASP A 389 -38.75 -6.31 4.76
C ASP A 389 -37.62 -6.66 5.75
N ILE A 390 -36.79 -5.68 6.07
CA ILE A 390 -35.94 -5.69 7.26
C ILE A 390 -36.28 -4.41 8.00
N ARG A 391 -37.32 -4.49 8.84
CA ARG A 391 -37.62 -3.46 9.83
C ARG A 391 -36.39 -3.29 10.72
N ILE A 392 -35.64 -2.23 10.49
CA ILE A 392 -34.58 -1.74 11.37
C ILE A 392 -35.28 -1.37 12.68
N ASN A 393 -35.15 -2.25 13.67
CA ASN A 393 -35.79 -2.09 14.97
C ASN A 393 -35.02 -1.01 15.76
N GLU A 394 -35.72 0.04 16.20
CA GLU A 394 -35.17 1.24 16.86
C GLU A 394 -34.46 0.97 18.20
N ASN A 395 -34.47 -0.27 18.70
CA ASN A 395 -33.67 -0.71 19.85
C ASN A 395 -32.31 -1.26 19.41
N ASN A 396 -31.38 -0.34 19.16
CA ASN A 396 -30.03 -0.56 18.61
C ASN A 396 -29.04 -1.29 19.55
N ASN A 397 -29.46 -2.35 20.24
CA ASN A 397 -28.62 -3.10 21.19
C ASN A 397 -28.47 -4.60 20.86
N PHE A 398 -28.98 -5.04 19.70
CA PHE A 398 -28.77 -6.40 19.20
C PHE A 398 -27.38 -6.50 18.57
N GLY A 399 -26.56 -7.41 19.09
CA GLY A 399 -25.33 -7.85 18.43
C GLY A 399 -24.82 -9.12 19.09
N LEU A 400 -24.50 -10.10 18.26
CA LEU A 400 -24.01 -11.39 18.71
C LEU A 400 -22.57 -11.25 19.19
N PRO A 401 -22.18 -11.89 20.32
CA PRO A 401 -20.78 -11.89 20.75
C PRO A 401 -19.86 -12.42 19.65
N ALA A 402 -18.71 -11.78 19.48
CA ALA A 402 -17.77 -12.16 18.42
C ALA A 402 -17.26 -13.61 18.56
N SER A 403 -17.20 -14.18 19.77
CA SER A 403 -16.90 -15.60 19.98
C SER A 403 -17.99 -16.48 19.38
N TYR A 404 -19.24 -16.21 19.74
CA TYR A 404 -20.41 -16.94 19.26
C TYR A 404 -20.52 -16.91 17.74
N VAL A 405 -20.36 -15.74 17.12
CA VAL A 405 -20.42 -15.59 15.66
C VAL A 405 -19.39 -16.49 14.97
N THR A 406 -18.14 -16.48 15.45
CA THR A 406 -17.07 -17.24 14.79
C THR A 406 -17.18 -18.75 14.96
N THR A 407 -17.86 -19.25 15.99
CA THR A 407 -17.95 -20.69 16.26
C THR A 407 -19.30 -21.31 15.92
N ASN A 408 -20.39 -20.54 16.02
CA ASN A 408 -21.76 -21.07 15.97
C ASN A 408 -22.59 -20.55 14.79
N THR A 409 -22.03 -19.72 13.91
CA THR A 409 -22.75 -19.23 12.71
C THR A 409 -22.04 -19.68 11.44
N LEU A 410 -22.81 -20.15 10.46
CA LEU A 410 -22.27 -20.54 9.14
C LEU A 410 -21.99 -19.30 8.26
N GLN A 411 -22.65 -18.19 8.55
CA GLN A 411 -22.49 -16.93 7.82
C GLN A 411 -21.07 -16.37 7.96
N PHE A 412 -20.43 -16.53 9.12
CA PHE A 412 -19.07 -16.03 9.34
C PHE A 412 -18.01 -16.73 8.47
N PRO A 413 -17.89 -18.07 8.46
CA PRO A 413 -16.93 -18.75 7.59
C PRO A 413 -17.22 -18.53 6.10
N LEU A 414 -18.50 -18.41 5.69
CA LEU A 414 -18.85 -18.05 4.31
C LEU A 414 -18.39 -16.63 3.94
N LEU A 415 -18.61 -15.66 4.83
CA LEU A 415 -18.13 -14.29 4.65
C LEU A 415 -16.59 -14.24 4.63
N TRP A 416 -15.93 -14.99 5.53
CA TRP A 416 -14.48 -15.13 5.57
C TRP A 416 -13.94 -15.67 4.26
N LEU A 417 -14.54 -16.74 3.73
CA LEU A 417 -14.14 -17.35 2.46
C LEU A 417 -14.36 -16.40 1.27
N SER A 418 -15.43 -15.61 1.31
CA SER A 418 -15.66 -14.58 0.30
C SER A 418 -14.61 -13.46 0.33
N VAL A 419 -14.24 -12.99 1.52
CA VAL A 419 -13.15 -12.01 1.65
C VAL A 419 -11.82 -12.61 1.19
N PHE A 420 -11.51 -13.84 1.63
CA PHE A 420 -10.28 -14.54 1.27
C PHE A 420 -10.14 -14.72 -0.25
N GLY A 421 -11.11 -15.33 -0.92
CA GLY A 421 -10.99 -15.66 -2.35
C GLY A 421 -10.87 -14.42 -3.24
N ASN A 422 -11.68 -13.39 -2.97
CA ASN A 422 -11.56 -12.12 -3.72
C ASN A 422 -10.25 -11.36 -3.39
N ALA A 423 -9.84 -11.33 -2.11
CA ALA A 423 -8.61 -10.64 -1.73
C ALA A 423 -7.36 -11.31 -2.33
N THR A 424 -7.36 -12.64 -2.44
CA THR A 424 -6.25 -13.42 -3.02
C THR A 424 -6.03 -13.03 -4.49
N GLY A 425 -7.09 -12.95 -5.29
CA GLY A 425 -6.97 -12.54 -6.70
C GLY A 425 -6.40 -11.13 -6.87
N GLY A 426 -6.88 -10.16 -6.06
CA GLY A 426 -6.35 -8.79 -6.09
C GLY A 426 -4.90 -8.68 -5.61
N LEU A 427 -4.50 -9.44 -4.59
CA LEU A 427 -3.14 -9.44 -4.07
C LEU A 427 -2.14 -10.14 -4.98
N ALA A 428 -2.53 -11.22 -5.65
CA ALA A 428 -1.69 -11.85 -6.67
C ALA A 428 -1.31 -10.81 -7.74
N LEU A 429 -2.31 -10.09 -8.27
CA LEU A 429 -2.10 -9.02 -9.24
C LEU A 429 -1.22 -7.87 -8.70
N LEU A 430 -1.52 -7.36 -7.50
CA LEU A 430 -0.78 -6.21 -6.95
C LEU A 430 0.69 -6.54 -6.65
N SER A 431 0.96 -7.74 -6.14
CA SER A 431 2.29 -8.15 -5.65
C SER A 431 3.36 -8.20 -6.74
N SER A 432 2.98 -8.44 -7.99
CA SER A 432 3.89 -8.48 -9.14
C SER A 432 3.42 -7.64 -10.33
N SER A 433 2.53 -6.66 -10.11
CA SER A 433 1.89 -5.86 -11.18
C SER A 433 2.87 -5.24 -12.19
N LYS A 434 3.95 -4.61 -11.72
CA LYS A 434 4.97 -4.02 -12.60
C LYS A 434 5.68 -5.09 -13.44
N LEU A 435 6.11 -6.18 -12.79
CA LEU A 435 6.79 -7.30 -13.44
C LEU A 435 5.87 -7.99 -14.45
N MET A 436 4.61 -8.18 -14.09
CA MET A 436 3.63 -8.87 -14.94
C MET A 436 3.32 -8.07 -16.21
N ILE A 437 3.11 -6.75 -16.12
CA ILE A 437 2.87 -5.96 -17.35
C ILE A 437 4.11 -5.90 -18.24
N THR A 438 5.32 -5.87 -17.66
CA THR A 438 6.57 -5.85 -18.44
C THR A 438 6.86 -7.21 -19.07
N ASP A 439 6.74 -8.30 -18.32
CA ASP A 439 7.00 -9.66 -18.82
C ASP A 439 6.04 -10.01 -19.95
N ILE A 440 4.76 -9.67 -19.81
CA ILE A 440 3.74 -10.06 -20.79
C ILE A 440 3.83 -9.24 -22.08
N TRP A 441 4.05 -7.93 -21.97
CA TRP A 441 3.78 -7.03 -23.08
C TRP A 441 5.01 -6.34 -23.68
N THR A 442 6.19 -6.40 -23.05
CA THR A 442 7.39 -5.72 -23.60
C THR A 442 7.86 -6.40 -24.90
N GLY A 443 7.89 -7.73 -24.96
CA GLY A 443 8.25 -8.45 -26.20
C GLY A 443 7.21 -8.30 -27.31
N VAL A 444 5.94 -8.11 -26.95
CA VAL A 444 4.80 -8.04 -27.88
C VAL A 444 4.56 -6.62 -28.40
N ALA A 445 4.71 -5.60 -27.55
CA ALA A 445 4.47 -4.20 -27.86
C ALA A 445 5.56 -3.28 -27.27
N PRO A 446 6.83 -3.42 -27.70
CA PRO A 446 7.98 -2.74 -27.09
C PRO A 446 7.91 -1.21 -27.18
N SER A 447 7.33 -0.67 -28.26
CA SER A 447 7.15 0.78 -28.43
C SER A 447 6.10 1.38 -27.50
N LEU A 448 5.19 0.57 -26.96
CA LEU A 448 4.11 0.99 -26.09
C LEU A 448 4.45 0.75 -24.61
N VAL A 449 4.94 -0.45 -24.29
CA VAL A 449 5.17 -0.89 -22.91
C VAL A 449 6.58 -0.49 -22.47
N THR A 450 6.72 0.80 -22.19
CA THR A 450 7.93 1.40 -21.61
C THR A 450 7.92 1.29 -20.08
N THR A 451 9.07 1.55 -19.45
CA THR A 451 9.18 1.67 -17.97
C THR A 451 8.19 2.69 -17.40
N SER A 452 7.97 3.80 -18.12
CA SER A 452 6.97 4.81 -17.73
C SER A 452 5.55 4.29 -17.85
N PHE A 453 5.24 3.52 -18.90
CA PHE A 453 3.93 2.88 -19.06
C PHE A 453 3.65 1.90 -17.92
N ALA A 454 4.60 1.03 -17.58
CA ALA A 454 4.49 0.09 -16.47
C ALA A 454 4.32 0.80 -15.12
N THR A 455 5.02 1.92 -14.90
CA THR A 455 4.86 2.75 -13.70
C THR A 455 3.48 3.43 -13.64
N GLY A 456 2.99 3.90 -14.79
CA GLY A 456 1.63 4.43 -14.96
C GLY A 456 0.55 3.37 -14.68
N TYR A 457 0.77 2.14 -15.12
CA TYR A 457 -0.09 1.00 -14.83
C TYR A 457 -0.25 0.76 -13.34
N VAL A 458 0.86 0.64 -12.60
CA VAL A 458 0.81 0.46 -11.13
C VAL A 458 0.11 1.64 -10.46
N SER A 459 0.35 2.87 -10.93
CA SER A 459 -0.32 4.07 -10.42
C SER A 459 -1.84 4.01 -10.65
N ALA A 460 -2.27 3.55 -11.83
CA ALA A 460 -3.69 3.38 -12.16
C ALA A 460 -4.36 2.29 -11.32
N LEU A 461 -3.66 1.20 -10.99
CA LEU A 461 -4.16 0.21 -10.01
C LEU A 461 -4.40 0.87 -8.64
N GLY A 462 -3.49 1.73 -8.19
CA GLY A 462 -3.66 2.53 -6.97
C GLY A 462 -4.88 3.44 -7.01
N ILE A 463 -5.12 4.13 -8.14
CA ILE A 463 -6.33 4.94 -8.36
C ILE A 463 -7.58 4.06 -8.28
N GLY A 464 -7.58 2.93 -8.99
CA GLY A 464 -8.68 1.95 -8.97
C GLY A 464 -9.00 1.50 -7.55
N MET A 465 -7.98 1.27 -6.72
CA MET A 465 -8.15 0.91 -5.32
C MET A 465 -8.78 2.04 -4.49
N ALA A 466 -8.33 3.29 -4.68
CA ALA A 466 -8.87 4.45 -3.96
C ALA A 466 -10.34 4.70 -4.31
N VAL A 467 -10.65 4.65 -5.62
CA VAL A 467 -12.00 4.78 -6.16
C VAL A 467 -12.87 3.63 -5.70
N GLY A 468 -12.36 2.39 -5.72
CA GLY A 468 -13.09 1.21 -5.26
C GLY A 468 -13.50 1.30 -3.80
N ARG A 469 -12.60 1.77 -2.92
CA ARG A 469 -12.90 1.97 -1.48
C ARG A 469 -14.01 2.99 -1.24
N PHE A 470 -14.08 4.05 -2.03
CA PHE A 470 -15.13 5.06 -1.90
C PHE A 470 -16.41 4.62 -2.62
N GLY A 471 -16.31 4.30 -3.90
CA GLY A 471 -17.43 4.03 -4.80
C GLY A 471 -18.24 2.81 -4.40
N TRP A 472 -17.60 1.66 -4.13
CA TRP A 472 -18.34 0.45 -3.75
C TRP A 472 -18.96 0.57 -2.36
N SER A 473 -18.31 1.27 -1.43
CA SER A 473 -18.90 1.54 -0.11
C SER A 473 -20.19 2.35 -0.24
N ALA A 474 -20.18 3.44 -1.02
CA ALA A 474 -21.34 4.28 -1.25
C ALA A 474 -22.43 3.54 -2.04
N LEU A 475 -22.06 2.81 -3.10
CA LEU A 475 -23.02 2.05 -3.91
C LEU A 475 -23.71 0.95 -3.10
N SER A 476 -22.96 0.31 -2.20
CA SER A 476 -23.49 -0.78 -1.38
C SER A 476 -24.60 -0.36 -0.42
N ASP A 477 -24.72 0.94 -0.11
CA ASP A 477 -25.84 1.48 0.67
C ASP A 477 -27.16 1.38 -0.12
N TYR A 478 -27.10 1.45 -1.46
CA TYR A 478 -28.27 1.46 -2.33
C TYR A 478 -28.65 0.07 -2.86
N ILE A 479 -27.66 -0.72 -3.29
CA ILE A 479 -27.91 -2.04 -3.91
C ILE A 479 -27.87 -3.18 -2.90
N GLY A 480 -27.43 -2.92 -1.67
CA GLY A 480 -27.23 -3.91 -0.62
C GLY A 480 -25.85 -4.58 -0.64
N ARG A 481 -25.36 -4.98 0.54
CA ARG A 481 -23.98 -5.51 0.72
C ARG A 481 -23.73 -6.83 0.02
N LYS A 482 -24.66 -7.79 0.18
CA LYS A 482 -24.59 -9.11 -0.46
C LYS A 482 -24.52 -8.99 -1.99
N ASN A 483 -25.33 -8.11 -2.58
CA ASN A 483 -25.35 -7.86 -4.02
C ASN A 483 -24.05 -7.18 -4.48
N THR A 484 -23.51 -6.26 -3.68
CA THR A 484 -22.21 -5.64 -3.96
C THR A 484 -21.09 -6.68 -4.01
N TYR A 485 -21.04 -7.60 -3.05
CA TYR A 485 -20.08 -8.70 -3.05
C TYR A 485 -20.31 -9.68 -4.22
N ALA A 486 -21.55 -9.87 -4.66
CA ALA A 486 -21.84 -10.66 -5.85
C ALA A 486 -21.30 -9.97 -7.13
N LEU A 487 -21.39 -8.64 -7.22
CA LEU A 487 -20.80 -7.87 -8.32
C LEU A 487 -19.27 -7.97 -8.37
N PHE A 488 -18.59 -8.13 -7.23
CA PHE A 488 -17.14 -8.41 -7.23
C PHE A 488 -16.80 -9.72 -7.95
N GLY A 489 -17.76 -10.64 -8.10
CA GLY A 489 -17.64 -11.83 -8.93
C GLY A 489 -17.41 -11.54 -10.43
N VAL A 490 -17.67 -10.31 -10.92
CA VAL A 490 -17.27 -9.88 -12.27
C VAL A 490 -15.75 -9.90 -12.44
N GLY A 491 -14.97 -9.91 -11.37
CA GLY A 491 -13.53 -10.12 -11.46
C GLY A 491 -13.13 -11.52 -11.96
N ILE A 492 -14.01 -12.52 -11.89
CA ILE A 492 -13.76 -13.89 -12.39
C ILE A 492 -13.51 -13.89 -13.90
N PRO A 493 -14.44 -13.40 -14.76
CA PRO A 493 -14.18 -13.34 -16.19
C PRO A 493 -13.02 -12.39 -16.54
N ILE A 494 -12.79 -11.32 -15.77
CA ILE A 494 -11.65 -10.42 -16.01
C ILE A 494 -10.32 -11.18 -15.86
N MET A 495 -10.14 -11.91 -14.75
CA MET A 495 -8.93 -12.70 -14.52
C MET A 495 -8.85 -13.91 -15.44
N GLY A 496 -9.97 -14.60 -15.68
CA GLY A 496 -10.02 -15.79 -16.54
C GLY A 496 -9.78 -15.50 -18.03
N PHE A 497 -10.14 -14.30 -18.50
CA PHE A 497 -9.93 -13.87 -19.89
C PHE A 497 -8.57 -13.17 -20.11
N ALA A 498 -7.84 -12.85 -19.04
CA ALA A 498 -6.52 -12.21 -19.15
C ALA A 498 -5.51 -13.07 -19.95
N PRO A 499 -5.38 -14.40 -19.72
CA PRO A 499 -4.53 -15.26 -20.55
C PRO A 499 -4.92 -15.22 -22.02
N THR A 500 -6.21 -15.34 -22.35
CA THR A 500 -6.67 -15.32 -23.75
C THR A 500 -6.34 -14.02 -24.48
N LEU A 501 -6.30 -12.89 -23.77
CA LEU A 501 -5.82 -11.61 -24.34
C LEU A 501 -4.34 -11.67 -24.69
N CYS A 502 -3.51 -12.27 -23.81
CA CYS A 502 -2.07 -12.40 -24.00
C CYS A 502 -1.75 -13.33 -25.19
N HIS A 503 -2.41 -14.50 -25.25
CA HIS A 503 -2.31 -15.43 -26.39
C HIS A 503 -2.73 -14.79 -27.71
N SER A 504 -3.83 -14.03 -27.70
CA SER A 504 -4.29 -13.33 -28.90
C SER A 504 -3.30 -12.23 -29.33
N ALA A 505 -2.68 -11.55 -28.37
CA ALA A 505 -1.69 -10.51 -28.66
C ALA A 505 -0.42 -11.07 -29.29
N VAL A 506 0.08 -12.20 -28.79
CA VAL A 506 1.22 -12.90 -29.39
C VAL A 506 0.87 -13.40 -30.79
N ALA A 507 -0.33 -13.95 -31.00
CA ALA A 507 -0.76 -14.40 -32.32
C ALA A 507 -0.91 -13.26 -33.36
N SER A 508 -1.31 -12.06 -32.91
CA SER A 508 -1.35 -10.85 -33.76
C SER A 508 0.01 -10.18 -33.95
N SER A 509 1.02 -10.56 -33.17
CA SER A 509 2.38 -10.03 -33.29
C SER A 509 3.03 -10.58 -34.56
N GLY A 510 2.98 -9.78 -35.64
CA GLY A 510 3.52 -10.15 -36.95
C GLY A 510 2.51 -10.10 -38.10
N THR A 511 1.20 -9.98 -37.81
CA THR A 511 0.15 -9.83 -38.86
C THR A 511 -0.07 -8.38 -39.29
N GLY A 512 0.56 -7.41 -38.61
CA GLY A 512 0.35 -5.97 -38.83
C GLY A 512 -0.86 -5.40 -38.10
N ASP A 513 -1.62 -6.24 -37.38
CA ASP A 513 -2.76 -5.79 -36.58
C ASP A 513 -2.32 -5.01 -35.34
N SER A 514 -3.12 -4.01 -34.97
CA SER A 514 -2.83 -3.21 -33.78
C SER A 514 -3.08 -4.01 -32.50
N VAL A 515 -2.03 -4.23 -31.72
CA VAL A 515 -2.09 -4.91 -30.42
C VAL A 515 -2.59 -3.97 -29.30
N LEU A 516 -2.70 -2.66 -29.59
CA LEU A 516 -3.11 -1.63 -28.62
C LEU A 516 -4.45 -1.94 -27.91
N PRO A 517 -5.52 -2.40 -28.58
CA PRO A 517 -6.79 -2.70 -27.91
C PRO A 517 -6.65 -3.84 -26.89
N LEU A 518 -5.80 -4.83 -27.16
CA LEU A 518 -5.57 -5.97 -26.26
C LEU A 518 -4.83 -5.52 -24.99
N VAL A 519 -3.76 -4.74 -25.17
CA VAL A 519 -2.99 -4.15 -24.06
C VAL A 519 -3.90 -3.29 -23.19
N MET A 520 -4.71 -2.43 -23.80
CA MET A 520 -5.61 -1.52 -23.06
C MET A 520 -6.77 -2.24 -22.39
N THR A 521 -7.25 -3.34 -22.97
CA THR A 521 -8.29 -4.18 -22.34
C THR A 521 -7.73 -4.88 -21.11
N PHE A 522 -6.52 -5.45 -21.19
CA PHE A 522 -5.83 -6.03 -20.04
C PHE A 522 -5.58 -4.97 -18.96
N TYR A 523 -5.08 -3.80 -19.34
CA TYR A 523 -4.83 -2.67 -18.44
C TYR A 523 -6.11 -2.25 -17.72
N GLY A 524 -7.16 -1.93 -18.47
CA GLY A 524 -8.44 -1.46 -17.93
C GLY A 524 -9.15 -2.52 -17.08
N GLY A 525 -9.12 -3.78 -17.52
CA GLY A 525 -9.63 -4.92 -16.77
C GLY A 525 -8.93 -5.08 -15.43
N SER A 526 -7.60 -4.99 -15.41
CA SER A 526 -6.81 -5.04 -14.17
C SER A 526 -7.19 -3.93 -13.20
N VAL A 527 -7.34 -2.69 -13.68
CA VAL A 527 -7.77 -1.55 -12.86
C VAL A 527 -9.17 -1.79 -12.28
N LEU A 528 -10.10 -2.27 -13.10
CA LEU A 528 -11.46 -2.62 -12.67
C LEU A 528 -11.44 -3.71 -11.59
N ALA A 529 -10.65 -4.78 -11.77
CA ALA A 529 -10.49 -5.84 -10.78
C ALA A 529 -9.96 -5.30 -9.43
N ILE A 530 -9.00 -4.38 -9.46
CA ILE A 530 -8.47 -3.74 -8.25
C ILE A 530 -9.48 -2.79 -7.59
N THR A 531 -10.46 -2.24 -8.33
CA THR A 531 -11.55 -1.51 -7.69
C THR A 531 -12.39 -2.43 -6.80
N PHE A 532 -12.66 -3.67 -7.23
CA PHE A 532 -13.37 -4.67 -6.42
C PHE A 532 -12.55 -4.99 -5.17
N TYR A 533 -11.23 -5.16 -5.31
CA TYR A 533 -10.33 -5.36 -4.18
C TYR A 533 -10.45 -4.25 -3.13
N GLY A 534 -10.41 -2.98 -3.56
CA GLY A 534 -10.64 -1.82 -2.68
C GLY A 534 -12.03 -1.84 -2.03
N GLY A 535 -13.04 -2.24 -2.81
CA GLY A 535 -14.44 -2.36 -2.38
C GLY A 535 -14.64 -3.33 -1.22
N ILE A 536 -14.05 -4.52 -1.28
CA ILE A 536 -14.18 -5.58 -0.25
C ILE A 536 -13.95 -5.01 1.16
N PHE A 537 -12.82 -4.32 1.36
CA PHE A 537 -12.45 -3.83 2.69
C PHE A 537 -13.30 -2.67 3.19
N SER A 538 -13.80 -1.85 2.26
CA SER A 538 -14.64 -0.70 2.60
C SER A 538 -16.08 -1.11 2.93
N VAL A 539 -16.60 -2.16 2.29
CA VAL A 539 -17.97 -2.66 2.48
C VAL A 539 -18.06 -3.65 3.65
N LEU A 540 -16.97 -4.38 3.95
CA LEU A 540 -16.95 -5.44 4.96
C LEU A 540 -17.47 -5.03 6.36
N PRO A 541 -17.09 -3.89 6.96
CA PRO A 541 -17.61 -3.51 8.28
C PRO A 541 -19.14 -3.34 8.29
N ALA A 542 -19.69 -2.75 7.24
CA ALA A 542 -21.14 -2.58 7.08
C ALA A 542 -21.82 -3.93 6.88
N TYR A 543 -21.23 -4.82 6.06
CA TYR A 543 -21.79 -6.15 5.83
C TYR A 543 -21.85 -6.99 7.12
N ILE A 544 -20.79 -6.93 7.95
CA ILE A 544 -20.76 -7.59 9.25
C ILE A 544 -21.84 -7.03 10.19
N ALA A 545 -21.99 -5.70 10.22
CA ALA A 545 -22.99 -5.05 11.05
C ALA A 545 -24.42 -5.45 10.66
N ASP A 546 -24.68 -5.55 9.35
CA ASP A 546 -25.97 -5.96 8.79
C ASP A 546 -26.30 -7.44 9.10
N LEU A 547 -25.30 -8.33 9.10
CA LEU A 547 -25.49 -9.75 9.40
C LEU A 547 -25.62 -10.03 10.91
N PHE A 548 -24.68 -9.53 11.71
CA PHE A 548 -24.50 -9.99 13.10
C PHE A 548 -24.90 -8.97 14.17
N GLY A 549 -25.32 -7.78 13.74
CA GLY A 549 -25.69 -6.66 14.60
C GLY A 549 -24.50 -5.76 14.97
N GLN A 550 -24.80 -4.52 15.33
CA GLN A 550 -23.80 -3.46 15.45
C GLN A 550 -22.92 -3.58 16.72
N LYS A 551 -23.46 -4.13 17.81
CA LYS A 551 -22.84 -4.08 19.15
C LYS A 551 -21.41 -4.65 19.21
N HIS A 552 -21.13 -5.71 18.45
CA HIS A 552 -19.82 -6.38 18.41
C HIS A 552 -19.20 -6.40 17.01
N ALA A 553 -19.72 -5.58 16.08
CA ALA A 553 -19.29 -5.57 14.68
C ALA A 553 -17.78 -5.30 14.50
N GLY A 554 -17.20 -4.41 15.32
CA GLY A 554 -15.76 -4.12 15.28
C GLY A 554 -14.89 -5.33 15.64
N ALA A 555 -15.28 -6.09 16.67
CA ALA A 555 -14.56 -7.31 17.07
C ALA A 555 -14.70 -8.43 16.03
N ILE A 556 -15.88 -8.56 15.41
CA ILE A 556 -16.10 -9.52 14.31
C ILE A 556 -15.29 -9.10 13.07
N HIS A 557 -15.23 -7.80 12.77
CA HIS A 557 -14.43 -7.26 11.67
C HIS A 557 -12.93 -7.54 11.85
N GLY A 558 -12.38 -7.32 13.03
CA GLY A 558 -10.99 -7.68 13.33
C GLY A 558 -10.70 -9.17 13.06
N LYS A 559 -11.63 -10.07 13.44
CA LYS A 559 -11.50 -11.50 13.13
C LYS A 559 -11.66 -11.79 11.63
N ALA A 560 -12.53 -11.09 10.92
CA ALA A 560 -12.70 -11.25 9.48
C ALA A 560 -11.44 -10.80 8.68
N LEU A 561 -10.67 -9.84 9.20
CA LEU A 561 -9.40 -9.42 8.59
C LEU A 561 -8.32 -10.52 8.59
N THR A 562 -8.48 -11.59 9.37
CA THR A 562 -7.62 -12.78 9.26
C THR A 562 -7.73 -13.44 7.88
N ALA A 563 -8.87 -13.30 7.19
CA ALA A 563 -9.03 -13.74 5.80
C ALA A 563 -8.09 -13.01 4.86
N TRP A 564 -7.90 -11.71 5.08
CA TRP A 564 -6.97 -10.92 4.29
C TRP A 564 -5.51 -11.29 4.58
N ALA A 565 -5.14 -11.51 5.84
CA ALA A 565 -3.81 -11.99 6.18
C ALA A 565 -3.52 -13.34 5.50
N ALA A 566 -4.49 -14.28 5.52
CA ALA A 566 -4.38 -15.54 4.80
C ALA A 566 -4.25 -15.34 3.28
N SER A 567 -5.01 -14.41 2.70
CA SER A 567 -4.93 -14.08 1.27
C SER A 567 -3.58 -13.46 0.86
N ALA A 568 -2.94 -12.73 1.77
CA ALA A 568 -1.62 -12.14 1.55
C ALA A 568 -0.48 -13.16 1.64
N VAL A 569 -0.74 -14.35 2.21
CA VAL A 569 0.14 -15.51 2.09
C VAL A 569 -0.18 -16.26 0.80
N ALA A 570 -1.45 -16.66 0.61
CA ALA A 570 -1.86 -17.49 -0.51
C ALA A 570 -1.67 -16.82 -1.89
N GLY A 571 -1.93 -15.52 -2.01
CA GLY A 571 -1.87 -14.79 -3.27
C GLY A 571 -0.43 -14.62 -3.77
N PRO A 572 0.42 -13.85 -3.08
CA PRO A 572 1.81 -13.64 -3.48
C PRO A 572 2.61 -14.95 -3.51
N MET A 573 2.59 -15.78 -2.46
CA MET A 573 3.40 -17.02 -2.45
C MET A 573 2.87 -18.04 -3.47
N GLY A 574 1.56 -18.15 -3.63
CA GLY A 574 0.95 -19.00 -4.65
C GLY A 574 1.33 -18.55 -6.05
N LEU A 575 1.31 -17.24 -6.33
CA LEU A 575 1.79 -16.67 -7.59
C LEU A 575 3.27 -16.97 -7.82
N ALA A 576 4.14 -16.74 -6.84
CA ALA A 576 5.56 -17.04 -6.98
C ALA A 576 5.79 -18.51 -7.35
N TYR A 577 5.12 -19.43 -6.64
CA TYR A 577 5.21 -20.86 -6.92
C TYR A 577 4.72 -21.22 -8.33
N LEU A 578 3.53 -20.75 -8.72
CA LEU A 578 2.95 -21.03 -10.03
C LEU A 578 3.81 -20.47 -11.17
N ARG A 579 4.30 -19.24 -11.02
CA ARG A 579 5.18 -18.59 -12.00
C ARG A 579 6.52 -19.33 -12.09
N SER A 580 7.13 -19.72 -10.98
CA SER A 580 8.39 -20.48 -10.99
C SER A 580 8.25 -21.81 -11.74
N ASN A 581 7.16 -22.54 -11.51
CA ASN A 581 6.89 -23.79 -12.24
C ASN A 581 6.69 -23.55 -13.74
N SER A 582 6.01 -22.46 -14.12
CA SER A 582 5.86 -22.06 -15.52
C SER A 582 7.20 -21.69 -16.16
N VAL A 583 8.08 -20.98 -15.44
CA VAL A 583 9.44 -20.65 -15.92
C VAL A 583 10.27 -21.92 -16.10
N GLU A 584 10.25 -22.85 -15.15
CA GLU A 584 10.97 -24.11 -15.25
C GLU A 584 10.49 -24.93 -16.46
N SER A 585 9.17 -25.05 -16.63
CA SER A 585 8.57 -25.78 -17.75
C SER A 585 8.95 -25.16 -19.10
N ALA A 586 8.86 -23.83 -19.22
CA ALA A 586 9.26 -23.09 -20.42
C ALA A 586 10.75 -23.25 -20.73
N THR A 587 11.61 -23.20 -19.71
CA THR A 587 13.05 -23.38 -19.85
C THR A 587 13.37 -24.79 -20.36
N GLN A 588 12.73 -25.82 -19.80
CA GLN A 588 12.91 -27.20 -20.25
C GLN A 588 12.42 -27.43 -21.68
N GLU A 589 11.32 -26.79 -22.09
CA GLU A 589 10.81 -26.86 -23.45
C GLU A 589 11.79 -26.21 -24.43
N LEU A 590 12.25 -25.00 -24.14
CA LEU A 590 13.24 -24.30 -24.97
C LEU A 590 14.55 -25.09 -25.11
N LEU A 591 15.06 -25.68 -24.01
CA LEU A 591 16.25 -26.52 -24.05
C LEU A 591 16.11 -27.72 -25.00
N ARG A 592 14.91 -28.26 -25.19
CA ARG A 592 14.65 -29.34 -26.16
C ARG A 592 14.55 -28.83 -27.61
N THR A 593 14.23 -27.55 -27.79
CA THR A 593 14.10 -26.90 -29.10
C THR A 593 15.42 -26.33 -29.62
N VAL A 594 16.46 -26.23 -28.79
CA VAL A 594 17.80 -25.81 -29.23
C VAL A 594 18.37 -26.85 -30.19
N GLU A 595 18.42 -26.52 -31.48
CA GLU A 595 18.98 -27.37 -32.54
C GLU A 595 20.50 -27.20 -32.67
N ASN A 596 21.02 -25.99 -32.42
CA ASN A 596 22.44 -25.67 -32.57
C ASN A 596 23.22 -25.98 -31.29
N VAL A 597 23.65 -27.25 -31.17
CA VAL A 597 24.41 -27.75 -30.01
C VAL A 597 25.76 -27.05 -29.86
N ASP A 598 26.42 -26.68 -30.97
CA ASP A 598 27.71 -25.99 -30.93
C ASP A 598 27.58 -24.57 -30.39
N ALA A 599 26.56 -23.82 -30.83
CA ALA A 599 26.26 -22.49 -30.30
C ALA A 599 25.89 -22.53 -28.81
N PHE A 600 25.11 -23.55 -28.40
CA PHE A 600 24.79 -23.76 -26.98
C PHE A 600 26.06 -24.02 -26.15
N HIS A 601 26.92 -24.93 -26.62
CA HIS A 601 28.18 -25.25 -25.96
C HIS A 601 29.10 -24.03 -25.86
N ASN A 602 29.20 -23.21 -26.91
CA ASN A 602 30.00 -22.00 -26.90
C ASN A 602 29.43 -20.91 -25.97
N THR A 603 28.10 -20.82 -25.88
CA THR A 603 27.42 -19.80 -25.06
C THR A 603 27.48 -20.11 -23.57
N PHE A 604 27.30 -21.38 -23.19
CA PHE A 604 27.15 -21.80 -21.80
C PHE A 604 28.33 -22.63 -21.27
N GLY A 605 29.19 -23.16 -22.14
CA GLY A 605 30.35 -23.97 -21.74
C GLY A 605 30.00 -25.40 -21.30
N CYS A 606 28.78 -25.88 -21.58
CA CYS A 606 28.34 -27.24 -21.25
C CYS A 606 27.57 -27.89 -22.40
N SER A 607 27.50 -29.22 -22.40
CA SER A 607 26.65 -29.96 -23.33
C SER A 607 25.18 -29.80 -22.98
N ALA A 608 24.31 -29.71 -23.99
CA ALA A 608 22.85 -29.70 -23.79
C ALA A 608 22.31 -31.00 -23.17
N SER A 609 23.09 -32.09 -23.18
CA SER A 609 22.76 -33.35 -22.52
C SER A 609 23.14 -33.42 -21.03
N ASP A 610 23.98 -32.49 -20.55
CA ASP A 610 24.45 -32.47 -19.16
C ASP A 610 23.41 -31.80 -18.25
N THR A 611 22.54 -32.63 -17.68
CA THR A 611 21.43 -32.14 -16.84
C THR A 611 21.92 -31.50 -15.54
N GLU A 612 23.09 -31.89 -15.01
CA GLU A 612 23.61 -31.35 -13.76
C GLU A 612 24.24 -29.97 -13.97
N ALA A 613 25.02 -29.82 -15.04
CA ALA A 613 25.55 -28.52 -15.45
C ALA A 613 24.42 -27.54 -15.77
N ILE A 614 23.38 -27.97 -16.51
CA ILE A 614 22.23 -27.12 -16.84
C ILE A 614 21.51 -26.63 -15.58
N ARG A 615 21.28 -27.52 -14.59
CA ARG A 615 20.66 -27.11 -13.32
C ARG A 615 21.49 -26.06 -12.61
N THR A 616 22.81 -26.26 -12.55
CA THR A 616 23.73 -25.30 -11.94
C THR A 616 23.67 -23.94 -12.65
N LEU A 617 23.55 -23.93 -13.98
CA LEU A 617 23.44 -22.69 -14.76
C LEU A 617 22.09 -21.99 -14.63
N ILE A 618 21.01 -22.74 -14.44
CA ILE A 618 19.68 -22.19 -14.14
C ILE A 618 19.70 -21.57 -12.74
N ASP A 619 20.27 -22.26 -11.75
CA ASP A 619 20.40 -21.76 -10.37
C ASP A 619 21.29 -20.51 -10.31
N ALA A 620 22.36 -20.47 -11.12
CA ALA A 620 23.22 -19.31 -11.33
C ALA A 620 22.55 -18.20 -12.17
N LYS A 621 21.33 -18.41 -12.68
CA LYS A 621 20.59 -17.47 -13.55
C LYS A 621 21.31 -17.11 -14.85
N THR A 622 22.26 -17.95 -15.26
CA THR A 622 23.00 -17.82 -16.52
C THR A 622 22.15 -18.33 -17.69
N ILE A 623 21.43 -19.44 -17.48
CA ILE A 623 20.37 -19.88 -18.39
C ILE A 623 19.07 -19.19 -17.98
N THR A 624 18.55 -18.35 -18.88
CA THR A 624 17.23 -17.72 -18.76
C THR A 624 16.45 -17.91 -20.05
N ILE A 625 15.13 -17.72 -20.00
CA ILE A 625 14.27 -17.77 -21.20
C ILE A 625 14.81 -16.86 -22.29
N GLY A 626 15.15 -15.61 -21.97
CA GLY A 626 15.71 -14.66 -22.95
C GLY A 626 17.00 -15.15 -23.61
N ARG A 627 17.91 -15.77 -22.84
CA ARG A 627 19.17 -16.32 -23.37
C ARG A 627 18.96 -17.56 -24.24
N LEU A 628 18.00 -18.41 -23.90
CA LEU A 628 17.63 -19.54 -24.75
C LEU A 628 16.93 -19.10 -26.03
N MET A 629 16.12 -18.03 -25.97
CA MET A 629 15.44 -17.47 -27.14
C MET A 629 16.42 -16.95 -28.20
N GLU A 630 17.66 -16.63 -27.85
CA GLU A 630 18.73 -16.25 -28.80
C GLU A 630 19.31 -17.46 -29.56
N LEU A 631 19.12 -18.69 -29.05
CA LEU A 631 19.70 -19.92 -29.59
C LEU A 631 18.68 -20.83 -30.30
N VAL A 632 17.39 -20.62 -30.06
CA VAL A 632 16.32 -21.40 -30.71
C VAL A 632 16.09 -20.93 -32.15
N PRO A 633 15.52 -21.79 -33.02
CA PRO A 633 15.26 -21.43 -34.41
C PRO A 633 14.35 -20.19 -34.57
N PRO A 634 14.53 -19.41 -35.66
CA PRO A 634 13.63 -18.30 -35.97
C PRO A 634 12.18 -18.77 -36.10
N GLY A 635 11.27 -18.10 -35.41
CA GLY A 635 9.84 -18.43 -35.40
C GLY A 635 9.37 -19.23 -34.17
N THR A 636 10.27 -19.63 -33.27
CA THR A 636 9.88 -20.11 -31.94
C THR A 636 9.16 -19.01 -31.17
N ILE A 637 8.00 -19.35 -30.58
CA ILE A 637 7.19 -18.40 -29.81
C ILE A 637 7.84 -18.19 -28.44
N ASP A 638 8.04 -16.92 -28.06
CA ASP A 638 8.51 -16.56 -26.71
C ASP A 638 7.47 -16.99 -25.66
N PRO A 639 7.82 -17.85 -24.68
CA PRO A 639 6.90 -18.29 -23.64
C PRO A 639 6.66 -17.25 -22.53
N THR A 640 7.45 -16.17 -22.48
CA THR A 640 7.39 -15.14 -21.42
C THR A 640 5.99 -14.56 -21.19
N PRO A 641 5.18 -14.28 -22.23
CA PRO A 641 3.82 -13.78 -22.05
C PRO A 641 2.83 -14.73 -21.38
N PHE A 642 3.15 -16.03 -21.30
CA PHE A 642 2.28 -17.07 -20.78
C PHE A 642 2.62 -17.51 -19.36
N LEU A 643 3.67 -16.94 -18.76
CA LEU A 643 4.17 -17.32 -17.43
C LEU A 643 3.15 -17.08 -16.30
N TYR A 644 2.13 -16.25 -16.55
CA TYR A 644 1.12 -15.88 -15.56
C TYR A 644 -0.23 -16.58 -15.76
N ASP A 645 -0.38 -17.41 -16.80
CA ASP A 645 -1.66 -18.04 -17.17
C ASP A 645 -2.25 -18.86 -16.02
N SER A 646 -1.43 -19.75 -15.46
CA SER A 646 -1.79 -20.60 -14.32
C SER A 646 -2.24 -19.76 -13.12
N THR A 647 -1.57 -18.64 -12.87
CA THR A 647 -1.93 -17.71 -11.80
C THR A 647 -3.29 -17.07 -12.04
N CYS A 648 -3.53 -16.56 -13.25
CA CYS A 648 -4.80 -15.95 -13.61
C CYS A 648 -5.97 -16.93 -13.47
N TYR A 649 -5.82 -18.17 -13.91
CA TYR A 649 -6.84 -19.20 -13.76
C TYR A 649 -7.09 -19.60 -12.30
N VAL A 650 -6.03 -19.79 -11.51
CA VAL A 650 -6.17 -20.09 -10.07
C VAL A 650 -6.82 -18.93 -9.32
N ALA A 651 -6.45 -17.69 -9.63
CA ALA A 651 -7.08 -16.50 -9.07
C ALA A 651 -8.57 -16.43 -9.43
N ALA A 652 -8.93 -16.65 -10.70
CA ALA A 652 -10.32 -16.69 -11.14
C ALA A 652 -11.12 -17.80 -10.42
N GLY A 653 -10.53 -18.98 -10.23
CA GLY A 653 -11.13 -20.09 -9.49
C GLY A 653 -11.41 -19.74 -8.02
N LEU A 654 -10.43 -19.14 -7.32
CA LEU A 654 -10.59 -18.69 -5.93
C LEU A 654 -11.64 -17.57 -5.81
N MET A 655 -11.70 -16.66 -6.78
CA MET A 655 -12.77 -15.66 -6.86
C MET A 655 -14.13 -16.30 -7.11
N GLY A 656 -14.20 -17.38 -7.88
CA GLY A 656 -15.40 -18.22 -8.06
C GLY A 656 -15.89 -18.84 -6.77
N VAL A 657 -14.99 -19.44 -5.99
CA VAL A 657 -15.30 -19.97 -4.65
C VAL A 657 -15.83 -18.85 -3.74
N SER A 658 -15.22 -17.66 -3.79
CA SER A 658 -15.69 -16.50 -3.05
C SER A 658 -17.11 -16.07 -3.46
N ALA A 659 -17.40 -16.00 -4.76
CA ALA A 659 -18.71 -15.62 -5.26
C ALA A 659 -19.78 -16.61 -4.81
N LEU A 660 -19.51 -17.91 -4.90
CA LEU A 660 -20.39 -18.97 -4.39
C LEU A 660 -20.60 -18.82 -2.88
N ALA A 661 -19.53 -18.63 -2.11
CA ALA A 661 -19.61 -18.44 -0.66
C ALA A 661 -20.51 -17.25 -0.28
N ASN A 662 -20.36 -16.12 -0.97
CA ASN A 662 -21.21 -14.94 -0.76
C ASN A 662 -22.68 -15.21 -1.12
N LEU A 663 -22.94 -15.86 -2.26
CA LEU A 663 -24.30 -16.21 -2.68
C LEU A 663 -24.98 -17.15 -1.68
N SER A 664 -24.22 -18.06 -1.06
CA SER A 664 -24.69 -18.98 -0.02
C SER A 664 -24.99 -18.32 1.33
N ILE A 665 -24.58 -17.06 1.57
CA ILE A 665 -24.90 -16.37 2.83
C ILE A 665 -26.41 -16.12 2.92
N GLN A 666 -27.07 -16.76 3.88
CA GLN A 666 -28.49 -16.58 4.17
C GLN A 666 -28.70 -15.65 5.37
N PRO A 667 -29.84 -14.92 5.42
CA PRO A 667 -30.22 -14.15 6.60
C PRO A 667 -30.25 -15.02 7.86
N LEU A 668 -29.80 -14.47 8.99
CA LEU A 668 -29.85 -15.17 10.27
C LEU A 668 -31.29 -15.28 10.77
N ASP A 669 -31.70 -16.47 11.20
CA ASP A 669 -32.92 -16.64 12.00
C ASP A 669 -32.67 -16.09 13.40
N VAL A 670 -33.07 -14.84 13.61
CA VAL A 670 -32.85 -14.08 14.85
C VAL A 670 -33.46 -14.80 16.05
N LYS A 671 -34.63 -15.44 15.90
CA LYS A 671 -35.34 -16.08 17.02
C LYS A 671 -34.60 -17.33 17.48
N LYS A 672 -34.20 -18.18 16.52
CA LYS A 672 -33.41 -19.38 16.81
C LYS A 672 -32.04 -19.01 17.39
N THR A 673 -31.35 -18.05 16.78
CA THR A 673 -30.02 -17.62 17.21
C THR A 673 -30.01 -17.06 18.63
N LEU A 674 -31.04 -16.28 19.01
CA LEU A 674 -31.19 -15.78 20.38
C LEU A 674 -31.46 -16.90 21.39
N LYS A 675 -32.20 -17.94 20.99
CA LYS A 675 -32.45 -19.11 21.83
C LYS A 675 -31.16 -19.90 22.07
N ASP A 676 -30.38 -20.13 21.02
CA ASP A 676 -29.11 -20.85 21.07
C ASP A 676 -28.04 -20.08 21.86
N LEU A 677 -27.98 -18.75 21.71
CA LEU A 677 -27.09 -17.88 22.50
C LEU A 677 -27.41 -17.94 24.01
N LYS A 678 -28.69 -18.02 24.37
CA LYS A 678 -29.10 -18.21 25.77
C LYS A 678 -28.74 -19.60 26.29
N ALA A 679 -28.89 -20.64 25.46
CA ALA A 679 -28.56 -22.02 25.82
C ALA A 679 -27.05 -22.24 26.04
N THR A 680 -26.20 -21.55 25.28
CA THR A 680 -24.73 -21.63 25.41
C THR A 680 -24.16 -20.87 26.61
N GLY A 681 -24.98 -20.14 27.38
CA GLY A 681 -24.53 -19.35 28.52
C GLY A 681 -23.71 -18.09 28.17
N MET A 682 -23.32 -17.91 26.90
CA MET A 682 -22.55 -16.77 26.40
C MET A 682 -23.33 -15.45 26.39
N GLY A 683 -24.64 -15.48 26.64
CA GLY A 683 -25.49 -14.29 26.78
C GLY A 683 -25.48 -13.62 28.17
N LYS A 684 -24.82 -14.20 29.18
CA LYS A 684 -24.73 -13.59 30.53
C LYS A 684 -23.58 -12.59 30.56
N SER A 685 -23.89 -11.30 30.49
CA SER A 685 -22.94 -10.25 30.86
C SER A 685 -22.49 -10.47 32.32
N GLN A 686 -21.18 -10.60 32.56
CA GLN A 686 -20.67 -10.42 33.91
C GLN A 686 -21.16 -9.06 34.45
N PRO A 687 -21.63 -8.99 35.71
CA PRO A 687 -21.97 -7.70 36.30
C PRO A 687 -20.72 -6.81 36.27
N PRO A 688 -20.87 -5.48 36.09
CA PRO A 688 -19.73 -4.58 36.09
C PRO A 688 -18.95 -4.80 37.38
N GLN A 689 -17.67 -5.18 37.25
CA GLN A 689 -16.74 -5.09 38.38
C GLN A 689 -16.79 -3.64 38.83
N LYS A 690 -17.31 -3.40 40.04
CA LYS A 690 -17.13 -2.13 40.73
C LYS A 690 -15.62 -1.92 40.79
N ASN A 691 -15.12 -0.94 40.03
CA ASN A 691 -13.78 -0.42 40.24
C ASN A 691 -13.75 0.17 41.65
N SER A 692 -13.30 -0.63 42.62
CA SER A 692 -12.70 -0.11 43.84
C SER A 692 -11.24 0.13 43.52
N ASN A 693 -10.90 1.37 43.17
CA ASN A 693 -9.62 2.03 43.42
C ASN A 693 -9.78 3.51 43.09
#